data_AF-A0A962SIH9-F1
#
_entry.id   AF-A0A962SIH9-F1
#
_cell.length_a   1.000
_cell.length_b   1.000
_cell.length_c   1.000
_cell.angle_alpha   90.00
_cell.angle_beta   90.00
_cell.angle_gamma   90.00
#
_symmetry.space_group_name_H-M   'P 1'
#
loop_
_entity.id
_entity.type
_entity.pdbx_description
1 polymer ?
#
loop_
_entity_poly.entity_id
_entity_poly.type
_entity_poly.pdbx_seq_one_letter_code
_entity_poly.pdbx_strand_id
1 'polypeptide(L)'
;NMSHEIRTPMNAIIGMSHLALQEKLDTRPRNYIEKVHRSAESLLGIVNDILDFSKIEADRLEIESVAFRLDSALDNVANLVGLKAEQSNLELLFRMVGDVPLALVGDPLRLEQILVNLGNNAVKFTDKGQDVLIQVECIESTDDGVTLQFSVRDTGIGMTPEQQSRLFSPFSQADSSTTRRYGGTGLGLSISKRLVEMMGGEIWVESEIDKGSTFYFTLPLGRQIEETAAEEEIVPVELSDTHVLIVDDNSTSRLVLSEMLFSFGIRNKTVESGESAIREFVRAADTDPYDVVLMDWRMPGMDGIEAAGRIQKNVRQGQMPTVVMVTAFDGAEVRHAGERFGLDVFLTKPVTPSSLLDCIARRKGMVSRSDYDTNRGDAEAAAESLRGAHLLLVEDNEFNQELAFDLLTARGITVEVATNGQEALEMLADNRFDGVLMDCQMPVMDGYTAARQIRLQKEFSDLPVIAMTANVMQGDRERALAAGMNDQIGKPINVHNMFRTLARWVRPRQPAAAGNETAVAQEESVDLPVFEHIDTAVGIWQIGGDRATYLKLLHRFLNNQGQAASALVDAVNDDDMVTAHRIAHTMKSVAGSIGAVGLQEVSTRLSEVIGSGQVDQDELGTLVRSFGVEHQTVVTELESLFDAADTEHDTTYSDDEVRERLDSLLELLSNFDTAAEDGLDDLYSGMPHGPLRERLREAKSFLERYEFDDALKVLQDAR
;
A
#
# COMPACT_ATOMS: atom_id res chain seq x y z
N ASN A 1 23.27 -22.44 9.25
CA ASN A 1 24.44 -22.70 8.39
C ASN A 1 24.07 -23.30 7.04
N MET A 2 23.50 -24.51 6.91
CA MET A 2 23.14 -25.06 5.58
C MET A 2 22.21 -24.16 4.75
N SER A 3 21.22 -23.50 5.36
CA SER A 3 20.34 -22.56 4.65
C SER A 3 21.12 -21.42 3.95
N HIS A 4 22.13 -20.86 4.63
CA HIS A 4 22.94 -19.76 4.09
C HIS A 4 23.90 -20.23 2.99
N GLU A 5 24.45 -21.43 3.14
CA GLU A 5 25.34 -22.09 2.18
C GLU A 5 24.63 -22.44 0.86
N ILE A 6 23.32 -22.71 0.90
CA ILE A 6 22.53 -23.00 -0.30
C ILE A 6 21.92 -21.72 -0.90
N ARG A 7 21.47 -20.78 -0.06
CA ARG A 7 20.83 -19.53 -0.51
C ARG A 7 21.80 -18.59 -1.23
N THR A 8 23.05 -18.52 -0.77
CA THR A 8 24.09 -17.64 -1.36
C THR A 8 24.39 -17.96 -2.84
N PRO A 9 24.71 -19.21 -3.22
CA PRO A 9 24.94 -19.53 -4.63
C PRO A 9 23.66 -19.45 -5.48
N MET A 10 22.49 -19.77 -4.91
CA MET A 10 21.21 -19.62 -5.62
C MET A 10 20.89 -18.16 -5.93
N ASN A 11 21.05 -17.26 -4.96
CA ASN A 11 20.88 -15.83 -5.17
C ASN A 11 21.89 -15.27 -6.17
N ALA A 12 23.13 -15.80 -6.20
CA ALA A 12 24.10 -15.46 -7.23
C ALA A 12 23.70 -15.96 -8.63
N ILE A 13 23.10 -17.14 -8.76
CA ILE A 13 22.58 -17.66 -10.05
C ILE A 13 21.36 -16.85 -10.50
N ILE A 14 20.44 -16.54 -9.59
CA ILE A 14 19.27 -15.67 -9.88
C ILE A 14 19.76 -14.29 -10.30
N GLY A 15 20.67 -13.69 -9.53
CA GLY A 15 21.29 -12.40 -9.82
C GLY A 15 22.04 -12.40 -11.15
N MET A 16 22.93 -13.37 -11.41
CA MET A 16 23.69 -13.41 -12.67
C MET A 16 22.82 -13.77 -13.88
N SER A 17 21.78 -14.59 -13.73
CA SER A 17 20.81 -14.84 -14.82
C SER A 17 19.95 -13.61 -15.08
N HIS A 18 19.56 -12.87 -14.03
CA HIS A 18 18.85 -11.60 -14.16
C HIS A 18 19.72 -10.54 -14.86
N LEU A 19 20.96 -10.36 -14.41
CA LEU A 19 21.95 -9.46 -15.04
C LEU A 19 22.23 -9.87 -16.49
N ALA A 20 22.39 -11.16 -16.78
CA ALA A 20 22.58 -11.62 -18.16
C ALA A 20 21.33 -11.41 -19.03
N LEU A 21 20.12 -11.45 -18.45
CA LEU A 21 18.88 -11.10 -19.16
C LEU A 21 18.75 -9.61 -19.43
N GLN A 22 19.39 -8.75 -18.63
CA GLN A 22 19.50 -7.31 -18.85
C GLN A 22 20.47 -6.95 -19.99
N GLU A 23 21.30 -7.89 -20.48
CA GLU A 23 22.21 -7.69 -21.62
C GLU A 23 21.53 -7.96 -22.98
N LYS A 24 22.08 -7.38 -24.07
CA LYS A 24 21.62 -7.67 -25.44
C LYS A 24 21.95 -9.11 -25.85
N LEU A 25 20.95 -9.99 -25.81
CA LEU A 25 21.04 -11.40 -26.19
C LEU A 25 20.17 -11.73 -27.40
N ASP A 26 20.69 -12.54 -28.32
CA ASP A 26 19.88 -13.13 -29.40
C ASP A 26 18.76 -14.01 -28.82
N THR A 27 17.68 -14.19 -29.60
CA THR A 27 16.43 -14.86 -29.16
C THR A 27 16.63 -16.27 -28.60
N ARG A 28 17.65 -16.99 -29.07
CA ARG A 28 17.99 -18.34 -28.57
C ARG A 28 18.72 -18.29 -27.22
N PRO A 29 19.86 -17.59 -27.08
CA PRO A 29 20.52 -17.36 -25.80
C PRO A 29 19.58 -16.82 -24.71
N ARG A 30 18.77 -15.81 -25.02
CA ARG A 30 17.83 -15.22 -24.06
C ARG A 30 16.81 -16.23 -23.53
N ASN A 31 16.20 -17.02 -24.41
CA ASN A 31 15.28 -18.10 -24.02
C ASN A 31 15.97 -19.15 -23.11
N TYR A 32 17.26 -19.42 -23.33
CA TYR A 32 18.02 -20.29 -22.41
C TYR A 32 18.21 -19.65 -21.04
N ILE A 33 18.53 -18.35 -20.97
CA ILE A 33 18.74 -17.66 -19.68
C ILE A 33 17.42 -17.41 -18.94
N GLU A 34 16.31 -17.10 -19.63
CA GLU A 34 14.97 -17.00 -19.02
C GLU A 34 14.56 -18.32 -18.38
N LYS A 35 14.85 -19.44 -19.06
CA LYS A 35 14.64 -20.78 -18.50
C LYS A 35 15.54 -21.04 -17.30
N VAL A 36 16.80 -20.60 -17.33
CA VAL A 36 17.71 -20.71 -16.17
C VAL A 36 17.19 -19.88 -14.99
N HIS A 37 16.75 -18.65 -15.22
CA HIS A 37 16.24 -17.75 -14.20
C HIS A 37 14.98 -18.30 -13.52
N ARG A 38 13.94 -18.65 -14.30
CA ARG A 38 12.73 -19.29 -13.77
C ARG A 38 13.02 -20.61 -13.06
N SER A 39 13.97 -21.40 -13.57
CA SER A 39 14.38 -22.64 -12.88
C SER A 39 15.10 -22.35 -11.56
N ALA A 40 15.88 -21.27 -11.48
CA ALA A 40 16.60 -20.89 -10.28
C ALA A 40 15.67 -20.32 -9.20
N GLU A 41 14.69 -19.50 -9.56
CA GLU A 41 13.64 -19.03 -8.64
C GLU A 41 12.78 -20.19 -8.13
N SER A 42 12.36 -21.08 -9.04
CA SER A 42 11.65 -22.29 -8.66
C SER A 42 12.48 -23.13 -7.69
N LEU A 43 13.76 -23.37 -8.00
CA LEU A 43 14.70 -24.11 -7.14
C LEU A 43 14.91 -23.43 -5.78
N LEU A 44 14.95 -22.10 -5.70
CA LEU A 44 15.06 -21.39 -4.42
C LEU A 44 13.79 -21.59 -3.57
N GLY A 45 12.61 -21.59 -4.20
CA GLY A 45 11.36 -22.02 -3.56
C GLY A 45 11.47 -23.45 -3.02
N ILE A 46 11.97 -24.39 -3.83
CA ILE A 46 12.20 -25.78 -3.40
C ILE A 46 13.16 -25.86 -2.21
N VAL A 47 14.24 -25.10 -2.25
CA VAL A 47 15.22 -25.05 -1.17
C VAL A 47 14.60 -24.51 0.10
N ASN A 48 13.81 -23.43 0.02
CA ASN A 48 13.11 -22.88 1.18
C ASN A 48 12.12 -23.91 1.76
N ASP A 49 11.33 -24.58 0.92
CA ASP A 49 10.44 -25.67 1.35
C ASP A 49 11.22 -26.79 2.07
N ILE A 50 12.35 -27.22 1.52
CA ILE A 50 13.20 -28.27 2.14
C ILE A 50 13.80 -27.79 3.46
N LEU A 51 14.19 -26.52 3.56
CA LEU A 51 14.77 -25.95 4.77
C LEU A 51 13.73 -25.79 5.87
N ASP A 52 12.52 -25.36 5.53
CA ASP A 52 11.41 -25.29 6.47
C ASP A 52 11.00 -26.69 6.92
N PHE A 53 10.91 -27.65 5.99
CA PHE A 53 10.74 -29.07 6.33
C PHE A 53 11.85 -29.60 7.26
N SER A 54 13.11 -29.24 7.00
CA SER A 54 14.25 -29.64 7.83
C SER A 54 14.24 -29.01 9.22
N LYS A 55 13.77 -27.76 9.36
CA LYS A 55 13.60 -27.10 10.67
C LYS A 55 12.48 -27.74 11.47
N ILE A 56 11.39 -28.10 10.78
CA ILE A 56 10.24 -28.79 11.34
C ILE A 56 10.62 -30.21 11.82
N GLU A 57 11.36 -31.00 11.02
CA GLU A 57 11.83 -32.33 11.44
C GLU A 57 12.85 -32.30 12.58
N ALA A 58 13.60 -31.20 12.70
CA ALA A 58 14.58 -31.02 13.77
C ALA A 58 13.98 -30.46 15.08
N ASP A 59 12.65 -30.32 15.17
CA ASP A 59 11.92 -29.68 16.28
C ASP A 59 12.50 -28.29 16.65
N ARG A 60 12.96 -27.53 15.64
CA ARG A 60 13.57 -26.20 15.82
C ARG A 60 12.65 -25.03 15.46
N LEU A 61 11.42 -25.33 15.06
CA LEU A 61 10.41 -24.32 14.75
C LEU A 61 9.55 -24.12 16.00
N GLU A 62 9.55 -22.91 16.54
CA GLU A 62 8.71 -22.53 17.67
C GLU A 62 7.43 -21.88 17.12
N ILE A 63 6.27 -22.25 17.67
CA ILE A 63 4.98 -21.62 17.36
C ILE A 63 4.82 -20.45 18.32
N GLU A 64 4.55 -19.27 17.77
CA GLU A 64 4.33 -18.08 18.58
C GLU A 64 2.90 -18.05 19.14
N SER A 65 2.71 -17.31 20.22
CA SER A 65 1.39 -17.07 20.81
C SER A 65 1.27 -15.58 21.09
N VAL A 66 0.71 -14.88 20.11
CA VAL A 66 0.55 -13.42 20.12
C VAL A 66 -0.91 -13.05 19.86
N ALA A 67 -1.33 -11.90 20.39
CA ALA A 67 -2.64 -11.34 20.07
C ALA A 67 -2.67 -10.88 18.61
N PHE A 68 -3.71 -11.25 17.87
CA PHE A 68 -3.92 -10.87 16.50
C PHE A 68 -5.42 -10.77 16.17
N ARG A 69 -5.74 -10.04 15.11
CA ARG A 69 -7.10 -10.04 14.57
C ARG A 69 -7.20 -10.94 13.33
N LEU A 70 -8.21 -11.81 13.31
CA LEU A 70 -8.45 -12.78 12.25
C LEU A 70 -8.78 -12.12 10.91
N ASP A 71 -9.56 -11.03 10.93
CA ASP A 71 -9.91 -10.26 9.74
C ASP A 71 -8.67 -9.73 9.01
N SER A 72 -7.70 -9.19 9.75
CA SER A 72 -6.43 -8.68 9.22
C SER A 72 -5.58 -9.79 8.61
N ALA A 73 -5.56 -10.97 9.22
CA ALA A 73 -4.87 -12.14 8.66
C ALA A 73 -5.54 -12.62 7.36
N LEU A 74 -6.87 -12.62 7.30
CA LEU A 74 -7.61 -12.96 6.08
C LEU A 74 -7.41 -11.92 4.97
N ASP A 75 -7.35 -10.62 5.29
CA ASP A 75 -7.04 -9.55 4.33
C ASP A 75 -5.63 -9.73 3.73
N ASN A 76 -4.64 -10.12 4.54
CA ASN A 76 -3.29 -10.43 4.04
C ASN A 76 -3.31 -11.62 3.06
N VAL A 77 -4.03 -12.69 3.40
CA VAL A 77 -4.22 -13.85 2.50
C VAL A 77 -4.93 -13.42 1.22
N ALA A 78 -5.95 -12.58 1.33
CA ALA A 78 -6.72 -12.05 0.21
C ALA A 78 -5.83 -11.28 -0.76
N ASN A 79 -4.92 -10.43 -0.26
CA ASN A 79 -3.97 -9.69 -1.08
C ASN A 79 -2.97 -10.61 -1.80
N LEU A 80 -2.47 -11.65 -1.12
CA LEU A 80 -1.44 -12.54 -1.68
C LEU A 80 -2.00 -13.55 -2.68
N VAL A 81 -3.19 -14.09 -2.43
CA VAL A 81 -3.84 -15.09 -3.30
C VAL A 81 -4.68 -14.41 -4.39
N GLY A 82 -5.26 -13.24 -4.09
CA GLY A 82 -6.13 -12.48 -4.98
C GLY A 82 -5.49 -12.15 -6.33
N LEU A 83 -4.25 -11.66 -6.34
CA LEU A 83 -3.52 -11.35 -7.57
C LEU A 83 -3.39 -12.56 -8.51
N LYS A 84 -3.11 -13.75 -7.96
CA LYS A 84 -2.98 -14.97 -8.77
C LYS A 84 -4.32 -15.52 -9.22
N ALA A 85 -5.36 -15.41 -8.38
CA ALA A 85 -6.72 -15.76 -8.74
C ALA A 85 -7.19 -14.90 -9.92
N GLU A 86 -6.94 -13.60 -9.88
CA GLU A 86 -7.25 -12.65 -10.95
C GLU A 86 -6.48 -12.94 -12.24
N GLN A 87 -5.16 -13.16 -12.18
CA GLN A 87 -4.37 -13.59 -13.33
C GLN A 87 -4.88 -14.89 -13.96
N SER A 88 -5.47 -15.75 -13.15
CA SER A 88 -6.09 -17.01 -13.57
C SER A 88 -7.57 -16.86 -13.95
N ASN A 89 -8.12 -15.64 -13.86
CA ASN A 89 -9.52 -15.32 -14.09
C ASN A 89 -10.47 -16.21 -13.26
N LEU A 90 -10.14 -16.35 -11.97
CA LEU A 90 -10.90 -17.07 -10.95
C LEU A 90 -11.47 -16.09 -9.94
N GLU A 91 -12.64 -16.41 -9.39
CA GLU A 91 -13.24 -15.64 -8.32
C GLU A 91 -12.77 -16.19 -6.96
N LEU A 92 -12.17 -15.33 -6.14
CA LEU A 92 -11.76 -15.68 -4.78
C LEU A 92 -12.76 -15.09 -3.77
N LEU A 93 -13.36 -15.95 -2.96
CA LEU A 93 -14.39 -15.58 -1.99
C LEU A 93 -13.94 -15.94 -0.57
N PHE A 94 -14.26 -15.07 0.38
CA PHE A 94 -14.04 -15.30 1.80
C PHE A 94 -15.38 -15.41 2.52
N ARG A 95 -15.53 -16.37 3.44
CA ARG A 95 -16.78 -16.58 4.17
C ARG A 95 -16.52 -16.89 5.63
N MET A 96 -17.20 -16.19 6.53
CA MET A 96 -17.21 -16.51 7.96
C MET A 96 -18.58 -17.06 8.34
N VAL A 97 -18.61 -18.21 9.01
CA VAL A 97 -19.83 -18.93 9.37
C VAL A 97 -19.98 -18.97 10.89
N GLY A 98 -21.09 -18.43 11.38
CA GLY A 98 -21.40 -18.38 12.81
C GLY A 98 -20.72 -17.21 13.53
N ASP A 99 -20.65 -17.32 14.86
CA ASP A 99 -20.08 -16.29 15.74
C ASP A 99 -18.57 -16.54 15.92
N VAL A 100 -17.80 -16.26 14.86
CA VAL A 100 -16.35 -16.43 14.85
C VAL A 100 -15.71 -15.21 15.54
N PRO A 101 -15.00 -15.37 16.66
CA PRO A 101 -14.33 -14.24 17.30
C PRO A 101 -13.16 -13.74 16.45
N LEU A 102 -13.07 -12.41 16.32
CA LEU A 102 -12.03 -11.76 15.52
C LEU A 102 -10.73 -11.58 16.31
N ALA A 103 -10.80 -11.27 17.60
CA ALA A 103 -9.64 -11.09 18.47
C ALA A 103 -9.17 -12.44 19.06
N LEU A 104 -8.03 -12.91 18.58
CA LEU A 104 -7.51 -14.25 18.86
C LEU A 104 -6.06 -14.18 19.36
N VAL A 105 -5.62 -15.24 20.02
CA VAL A 105 -4.24 -15.44 20.47
C VAL A 105 -3.69 -16.70 19.81
N GLY A 106 -2.60 -16.57 19.05
CA GLY A 106 -2.00 -17.66 18.28
C GLY A 106 -0.84 -17.18 17.41
N ASP A 107 -0.55 -17.91 16.33
CA ASP A 107 0.51 -17.58 15.38
C ASP A 107 -0.12 -17.16 14.02
N PRO A 108 -0.35 -15.86 13.78
CA PRO A 108 -0.98 -15.38 12.55
C PRO A 108 -0.13 -15.68 11.31
N LEU A 109 1.20 -15.65 11.43
CA LEU A 109 2.10 -15.88 10.30
C LEU A 109 2.00 -17.32 9.79
N ARG A 110 1.90 -18.31 10.69
CA ARG A 110 1.73 -19.72 10.30
C ARG A 110 0.34 -19.99 9.76
N LEU A 111 -0.69 -19.35 10.33
CA LEU A 111 -2.04 -19.40 9.77
C LEU A 111 -2.08 -18.88 8.33
N GLU A 112 -1.52 -17.69 8.09
CA GLU A 112 -1.39 -17.11 6.76
C GLU A 112 -0.61 -18.04 5.82
N GLN A 113 0.50 -18.63 6.27
CA GLN A 113 1.29 -19.58 5.48
C GLN A 113 0.48 -20.81 5.05
N ILE A 114 -0.32 -21.40 5.96
CA ILE A 114 -1.20 -22.53 5.64
C ILE A 114 -2.24 -22.10 4.60
N LEU A 115 -2.94 -20.99 4.82
CA LEU A 115 -4.00 -20.49 3.94
C LEU A 115 -3.48 -20.08 2.55
N VAL A 116 -2.34 -19.39 2.48
CA VAL A 116 -1.70 -19.00 1.20
C VAL A 116 -1.30 -20.24 0.41
N ASN A 117 -0.77 -21.27 1.07
CA ASN A 117 -0.40 -22.51 0.38
C ASN A 117 -1.62 -23.27 -0.16
N LEU A 118 -2.66 -23.44 0.67
CA LEU A 118 -3.90 -24.09 0.24
C LEU A 118 -4.62 -23.27 -0.86
N GLY A 119 -4.72 -21.94 -0.69
CA GLY A 119 -5.31 -21.03 -1.66
C GLY A 119 -4.58 -21.01 -3.00
N ASN A 120 -3.24 -20.98 -2.99
CA ASN A 120 -2.45 -21.08 -4.22
C ASN A 120 -2.64 -22.43 -4.93
N ASN A 121 -2.78 -23.52 -4.19
CA ASN A 121 -3.10 -24.83 -4.79
C ASN A 121 -4.50 -24.82 -5.40
N ALA A 122 -5.49 -24.29 -4.70
CA ALA A 122 -6.85 -24.14 -5.23
C ALA A 122 -6.86 -23.34 -6.54
N VAL A 123 -6.24 -22.16 -6.57
CA VAL A 123 -6.12 -21.32 -7.77
C VAL A 123 -5.42 -22.05 -8.92
N LYS A 124 -4.39 -22.83 -8.62
CA LYS A 124 -3.60 -23.55 -9.61
C LYS A 124 -4.33 -24.74 -10.26
N PHE A 125 -5.20 -25.41 -9.51
CA PHE A 125 -5.89 -26.63 -9.96
C PHE A 125 -7.34 -26.40 -10.41
N THR A 126 -7.80 -25.14 -10.37
CA THR A 126 -9.12 -24.71 -10.82
C THR A 126 -9.04 -24.13 -12.23
N ASP A 127 -10.03 -24.45 -13.08
CA ASP A 127 -10.10 -23.93 -14.45
C ASP A 127 -10.70 -22.53 -14.48
N LYS A 128 -10.38 -21.73 -15.50
CA LYS A 128 -10.80 -20.32 -15.61
C LYS A 128 -12.32 -20.14 -15.52
N GLY A 129 -12.76 -19.07 -14.86
CA GLY A 129 -14.18 -18.70 -14.73
C GLY A 129 -14.92 -19.46 -13.62
N GLN A 130 -14.18 -20.07 -12.69
CA GLN A 130 -14.68 -20.77 -11.52
C GLN A 130 -14.28 -20.06 -10.23
N ASP A 131 -14.83 -20.51 -9.10
CA ASP A 131 -14.64 -19.92 -7.78
C ASP A 131 -13.76 -20.78 -6.85
N VAL A 132 -12.99 -20.07 -6.02
CA VAL A 132 -12.25 -20.59 -4.86
C VAL A 132 -12.83 -19.93 -3.62
N LEU A 133 -13.25 -20.73 -2.64
CA LEU A 133 -13.86 -20.26 -1.40
C LEU A 133 -12.97 -20.58 -0.21
N ILE A 134 -12.54 -19.56 0.52
CA ILE A 134 -11.89 -19.68 1.83
C ILE A 134 -12.95 -19.41 2.90
N GLN A 135 -13.29 -20.43 3.68
CA GLN A 135 -14.30 -20.35 4.73
C GLN A 135 -13.68 -20.57 6.12
N VAL A 136 -14.18 -19.84 7.11
CA VAL A 136 -13.86 -20.05 8.54
C VAL A 136 -15.15 -20.27 9.31
N GLU A 137 -15.15 -21.25 10.21
CA GLU A 137 -16.28 -21.61 11.07
C GLU A 137 -15.79 -21.88 12.49
N CYS A 138 -16.53 -21.39 13.49
CA CYS A 138 -16.27 -21.72 14.88
C CYS A 138 -16.97 -23.04 15.23
N ILE A 139 -16.21 -24.12 15.41
CA ILE A 139 -16.76 -25.46 15.70
C ILE A 139 -16.84 -25.77 17.20
N GLU A 140 -16.05 -25.07 18.01
CA GLU A 140 -16.09 -25.18 19.47
C GLU A 140 -15.70 -23.84 20.08
N SER A 141 -16.43 -23.42 21.12
CA SER A 141 -16.15 -22.19 21.85
C SER A 141 -16.23 -22.48 23.34
N THR A 142 -15.17 -22.12 24.06
CA THR A 142 -15.03 -22.27 25.51
C THR A 142 -14.62 -20.94 26.13
N ASP A 143 -14.66 -20.85 27.45
CA ASP A 143 -14.27 -19.63 28.17
C ASP A 143 -12.77 -19.29 27.97
N ASP A 144 -11.91 -20.29 27.77
CA ASP A 144 -10.46 -20.14 27.66
C ASP A 144 -9.94 -20.07 26.21
N GLY A 145 -10.78 -20.37 25.21
CA GLY A 145 -10.34 -20.48 23.82
C GLY A 145 -11.44 -20.93 22.85
N VAL A 146 -11.12 -20.90 21.55
CA VAL A 146 -11.99 -21.37 20.47
C VAL A 146 -11.25 -22.33 19.55
N THR A 147 -11.99 -23.27 18.97
CA THR A 147 -11.50 -24.11 17.87
C THR A 147 -12.15 -23.63 16.58
N LEU A 148 -11.32 -23.10 15.68
CA LEU A 148 -11.77 -22.66 14.36
C LEU A 148 -11.47 -23.73 13.33
N GLN A 149 -12.45 -24.05 12.49
CA GLN A 149 -12.29 -24.83 11.29
C GLN A 149 -12.17 -23.90 10.09
N PHE A 150 -11.08 -24.04 9.36
CA PHE A 150 -10.84 -23.38 8.10
C PHE A 150 -11.08 -24.38 6.97
N SER A 151 -11.63 -23.91 5.85
CA SER A 151 -11.68 -24.69 4.63
C SER A 151 -11.33 -23.88 3.41
N VAL A 152 -10.62 -24.50 2.47
CA VAL A 152 -10.32 -23.96 1.15
C VAL A 152 -10.96 -24.90 0.13
N ARG A 153 -12.04 -24.44 -0.48
CA ARG A 153 -12.78 -25.16 -1.52
C ARG A 153 -12.40 -24.63 -2.89
N ASP A 154 -12.14 -25.56 -3.80
CA ASP A 154 -11.93 -25.34 -5.21
C ASP A 154 -12.94 -26.15 -6.02
N THR A 155 -13.22 -25.73 -7.25
CA THR A 155 -14.12 -26.42 -8.20
C THR A 155 -13.36 -27.08 -9.35
N GLY A 156 -12.07 -27.36 -9.14
CA GLY A 156 -11.14 -27.88 -10.13
C GLY A 156 -11.25 -29.39 -10.41
N ILE A 157 -10.14 -29.98 -10.86
CA ILE A 157 -10.10 -31.37 -11.37
C ILE A 157 -10.44 -32.46 -10.33
N GLY A 158 -10.38 -32.13 -9.05
CA GLY A 158 -10.52 -33.09 -7.96
C GLY A 158 -9.47 -34.22 -7.97
N MET A 159 -9.66 -35.22 -7.09
CA MET A 159 -8.66 -36.27 -6.82
C MET A 159 -9.32 -37.64 -6.56
N THR A 160 -8.62 -38.73 -6.93
CA THR A 160 -9.02 -40.10 -6.57
C THR A 160 -8.80 -40.37 -5.07
N PRO A 161 -9.50 -41.36 -4.47
CA PRO A 161 -9.25 -41.78 -3.08
C PRO A 161 -7.78 -42.16 -2.81
N GLU A 162 -7.11 -42.80 -3.78
CA GLU A 162 -5.69 -43.15 -3.67
C GLU A 162 -4.80 -41.90 -3.63
N GLN A 163 -5.10 -40.88 -4.44
CA GLN A 163 -4.38 -39.61 -4.44
C GLN A 163 -4.57 -38.88 -3.11
N GLN A 164 -5.80 -38.81 -2.59
CA GLN A 164 -6.12 -38.21 -1.30
C GLN A 164 -5.33 -38.85 -0.15
N SER A 165 -5.24 -40.19 -0.12
CA SER A 165 -4.54 -40.93 0.93
C SER A 165 -3.03 -40.64 1.02
N ARG A 166 -2.43 -40.16 -0.08
CA ARG A 166 -0.99 -39.90 -0.16
C ARG A 166 -0.64 -38.42 -0.10
N LEU A 167 -1.63 -37.54 -0.26
CA LEU A 167 -1.47 -36.12 -0.53
C LEU A 167 -0.60 -35.36 0.49
N PHE A 168 -0.70 -35.72 1.76
CA PHE A 168 0.08 -35.10 2.84
C PHE A 168 1.44 -35.78 3.09
N SER A 169 1.77 -36.81 2.31
CA SER A 169 3.08 -37.45 2.41
C SER A 169 4.13 -36.58 1.71
N PRO A 170 5.31 -36.36 2.33
CA PRO A 170 6.36 -35.55 1.72
C PRO A 170 6.80 -36.17 0.39
N PHE A 171 7.03 -35.31 -0.60
CA PHE A 171 7.40 -35.69 -1.97
C PHE A 171 6.36 -36.53 -2.74
N SER A 172 5.12 -36.60 -2.25
CA SER A 172 4.03 -37.22 -3.00
C SER A 172 3.55 -36.28 -4.11
N GLN A 173 3.44 -36.80 -5.33
CA GLN A 173 2.90 -36.08 -6.48
C GLN A 173 1.90 -36.98 -7.20
N ALA A 174 0.71 -36.47 -7.49
CA ALA A 174 -0.47 -37.24 -7.88
C ALA A 174 -0.35 -37.93 -9.26
N ASP A 175 0.54 -37.47 -10.15
CA ASP A 175 0.91 -38.19 -11.37
C ASP A 175 2.13 -37.60 -12.11
N SER A 176 2.88 -38.42 -12.84
CA SER A 176 4.04 -37.97 -13.64
C SER A 176 3.68 -37.15 -14.90
N SER A 177 2.40 -37.19 -15.31
CA SER A 177 1.86 -36.46 -16.47
C SER A 177 1.40 -35.03 -16.12
N THR A 178 0.86 -34.81 -14.90
CA THR A 178 0.43 -33.51 -14.38
C THR A 178 1.61 -32.62 -13.95
N THR A 179 2.74 -33.22 -13.53
CA THR A 179 4.01 -32.51 -13.25
C THR A 179 4.53 -31.69 -14.42
N ARG A 180 4.27 -32.11 -15.67
CA ARG A 180 4.74 -31.40 -16.86
C ARG A 180 3.91 -30.16 -17.20
N ARG A 181 2.70 -30.03 -16.64
CA ARG A 181 1.78 -28.94 -16.95
C ARG A 181 1.67 -27.91 -15.82
N TYR A 182 1.89 -28.30 -14.55
CA TYR A 182 1.66 -27.41 -13.39
C TYR A 182 2.80 -27.28 -12.36
N GLY A 183 3.88 -28.07 -12.41
CA GLY A 183 5.09 -27.93 -11.54
C GLY A 183 4.85 -28.03 -10.02
N GLY A 184 5.90 -28.16 -9.18
CA GLY A 184 5.78 -28.12 -7.71
C GLY A 184 6.71 -29.10 -6.98
N THR A 185 6.98 -28.84 -5.68
CA THR A 185 7.89 -29.61 -4.82
C THR A 185 7.25 -30.86 -4.21
N GLY A 186 5.92 -30.86 -4.09
CA GLY A 186 5.19 -31.85 -3.29
C GLY A 186 5.44 -31.72 -1.78
N LEU A 187 6.06 -30.61 -1.32
CA LEU A 187 6.36 -30.37 0.09
C LEU A 187 5.34 -29.46 0.77
N GLY A 188 4.72 -28.54 0.02
CA GLY A 188 3.78 -27.56 0.59
C GLY A 188 2.71 -28.21 1.48
N LEU A 189 1.98 -29.21 0.99
CA LEU A 189 0.91 -29.85 1.78
C LEU A 189 1.45 -30.60 3.01
N SER A 190 2.63 -31.20 2.93
CA SER A 190 3.28 -31.82 4.10
C SER A 190 3.75 -30.79 5.14
N ILE A 191 4.18 -29.60 4.71
CA ILE A 191 4.52 -28.48 5.59
C ILE A 191 3.25 -27.96 6.26
N SER A 192 2.17 -27.71 5.50
CA SER A 192 0.88 -27.29 6.04
C SER A 192 0.38 -28.28 7.09
N LYS A 193 0.45 -29.59 6.81
CA LYS A 193 0.07 -30.61 7.78
C LYS A 193 0.85 -30.50 9.08
N ARG A 194 2.17 -30.35 9.01
CA ARG A 194 2.94 -30.28 10.24
C ARG A 194 2.75 -28.96 10.99
N LEU A 195 2.59 -27.84 10.30
CA LEU A 195 2.25 -26.57 10.95
C LEU A 195 0.92 -26.70 11.70
N VAL A 196 -0.10 -27.29 11.08
CA VAL A 196 -1.39 -27.56 11.74
C VAL A 196 -1.21 -28.46 12.97
N GLU A 197 -0.48 -29.58 12.85
CA GLU A 197 -0.20 -30.48 13.98
C GLU A 197 0.57 -29.78 15.12
N MET A 198 1.55 -28.93 14.80
CA MET A 198 2.34 -28.17 15.78
C MET A 198 1.50 -27.09 16.48
N MET A 199 0.52 -26.52 15.78
CA MET A 199 -0.46 -25.61 16.35
C MET A 199 -1.60 -26.34 17.08
N GLY A 200 -1.53 -27.67 17.23
CA GLY A 200 -2.51 -28.46 17.97
C GLY A 200 -3.79 -28.82 17.19
N GLY A 201 -3.76 -28.67 15.87
CA GLY A 201 -4.89 -28.89 14.97
C GLY A 201 -4.85 -30.21 14.19
N GLU A 202 -5.85 -30.39 13.32
CA GLU A 202 -5.93 -31.50 12.35
C GLU A 202 -6.18 -30.97 10.94
N ILE A 203 -5.63 -31.60 9.89
CA ILE A 203 -5.87 -31.26 8.48
C ILE A 203 -6.34 -32.49 7.70
N TRP A 204 -7.32 -32.31 6.83
CA TRP A 204 -7.82 -33.37 5.93
C TRP A 204 -8.33 -32.78 4.61
N VAL A 205 -8.76 -33.65 3.69
CA VAL A 205 -9.28 -33.26 2.38
C VAL A 205 -10.46 -34.15 2.02
N GLU A 206 -11.48 -33.53 1.42
CA GLU A 206 -12.58 -34.20 0.73
C GLU A 206 -12.53 -33.79 -0.74
N SER A 207 -12.53 -34.75 -1.66
CA SER A 207 -12.47 -34.45 -3.09
C SER A 207 -13.18 -35.52 -3.92
N GLU A 208 -13.71 -35.10 -5.06
CA GLU A 208 -14.27 -35.98 -6.08
C GLU A 208 -13.81 -35.51 -7.45
N ILE A 209 -13.44 -36.44 -8.32
CA ILE A 209 -12.95 -36.13 -9.67
C ILE A 209 -13.98 -35.28 -10.43
N ASP A 210 -13.49 -34.23 -11.10
CA ASP A 210 -14.26 -33.25 -11.87
C ASP A 210 -15.32 -32.47 -11.06
N LYS A 211 -15.25 -32.50 -9.73
CA LYS A 211 -16.09 -31.69 -8.83
C LYS A 211 -15.29 -30.78 -7.89
N GLY A 212 -13.97 -30.81 -7.97
CA GLY A 212 -13.07 -30.05 -7.12
C GLY A 212 -12.69 -30.73 -5.81
N SER A 213 -12.14 -29.93 -4.89
CA SER A 213 -11.66 -30.39 -3.59
C SER A 213 -12.03 -29.39 -2.50
N THR A 214 -12.22 -29.86 -1.27
CA THR A 214 -12.27 -29.02 -0.08
C THR A 214 -11.20 -29.51 0.90
N PHE A 215 -10.21 -28.66 1.13
CA PHE A 215 -9.21 -28.88 2.17
C PHE A 215 -9.73 -28.28 3.46
N TYR A 216 -9.68 -29.03 4.55
CA TYR A 216 -10.10 -28.57 5.86
C TYR A 216 -8.94 -28.64 6.83
N PHE A 217 -8.86 -27.68 7.74
CA PHE A 217 -8.04 -27.83 8.93
C PHE A 217 -8.68 -27.14 10.13
N THR A 218 -8.38 -27.64 11.33
CA THR A 218 -8.80 -27.04 12.59
C THR A 218 -7.62 -26.45 13.32
N LEU A 219 -7.83 -25.37 14.06
CA LEU A 219 -6.83 -24.81 14.96
C LEU A 219 -7.47 -24.43 16.29
N PRO A 220 -6.93 -24.90 17.44
CA PRO A 220 -7.24 -24.32 18.73
C PRO A 220 -6.51 -22.97 18.87
N LEU A 221 -7.26 -21.92 19.21
CA LEU A 221 -6.76 -20.56 19.37
C LEU A 221 -7.25 -20.00 20.71
N GLY A 222 -6.42 -19.19 21.36
CA GLY A 222 -6.84 -18.47 22.55
C GLY A 222 -7.80 -17.34 22.17
N ARG A 223 -8.73 -17.01 23.07
CA ARG A 223 -9.49 -15.75 22.97
C ARG A 223 -8.70 -14.66 23.66
N GLN A 224 -8.69 -13.46 23.10
CA GLN A 224 -8.21 -12.30 23.83
C GLN A 224 -9.19 -12.01 24.98
N ILE A 225 -8.76 -12.24 26.22
CA ILE A 225 -9.51 -11.85 27.42
C ILE A 225 -9.06 -10.44 27.78
N GLU A 226 -9.80 -9.43 27.36
CA GLU A 226 -9.62 -8.08 27.90
C GLU A 226 -10.69 -7.75 28.93
N GLU A 227 -10.23 -7.31 30.11
CA GLU A 227 -10.99 -6.83 31.26
C GLU A 227 -11.64 -5.44 31.02
N THR A 228 -11.60 -4.92 29.80
CA THR A 228 -12.32 -3.72 29.36
C THR A 228 -13.63 -4.11 28.70
N ALA A 229 -14.65 -4.30 29.54
CA ALA A 229 -16.05 -4.28 29.16
C ALA A 229 -16.52 -2.89 28.66
N ALA A 230 -15.78 -2.30 27.70
CA ALA A 230 -16.08 -1.00 27.11
C ALA A 230 -15.93 -0.95 25.57
N GLU A 231 -15.56 -2.05 24.91
CA GLU A 231 -15.55 -2.17 23.45
C GLU A 231 -16.20 -3.50 23.06
N GLU A 232 -17.47 -3.68 23.43
CA GLU A 232 -18.34 -4.41 22.50
C GLU A 232 -18.27 -3.59 21.20
N GLU A 233 -17.81 -4.21 20.09
CA GLU A 233 -17.93 -3.65 18.74
C GLU A 233 -19.41 -3.29 18.54
N ILE A 234 -19.76 -2.05 18.89
CA ILE A 234 -21.03 -1.44 18.50
C ILE A 234 -20.90 -1.34 16.99
N VAL A 235 -21.41 -2.32 16.24
CA VAL A 235 -22.01 -1.99 14.94
C VAL A 235 -22.88 -0.79 15.27
N PRO A 236 -22.56 0.43 14.80
CA PRO A 236 -23.31 1.62 15.18
C PRO A 236 -24.78 1.24 15.06
N VAL A 237 -25.56 1.39 16.14
CA VAL A 237 -26.95 0.90 16.26
C VAL A 237 -27.82 1.32 15.06
N GLU A 238 -27.34 2.29 14.28
CA GLU A 238 -27.92 2.85 13.08
C GLU A 238 -27.62 2.07 11.78
N LEU A 239 -26.62 1.19 11.69
CA LEU A 239 -26.37 0.33 10.51
C LEU A 239 -27.40 -0.80 10.38
N SER A 240 -27.96 -1.29 11.49
CA SER A 240 -29.00 -2.33 11.55
C SER A 240 -30.32 -1.99 10.82
N ASP A 241 -30.56 -0.70 10.58
CA ASP A 241 -31.70 -0.21 9.81
C ASP A 241 -31.41 -0.02 8.32
N THR A 242 -30.18 -0.33 7.87
CA THR A 242 -29.80 -0.28 6.45
C THR A 242 -30.41 -1.44 5.69
N HIS A 243 -31.04 -1.15 4.55
CA HIS A 243 -31.54 -2.13 3.61
C HIS A 243 -30.69 -2.16 2.33
N VAL A 244 -30.08 -3.31 2.03
CA VAL A 244 -29.11 -3.45 0.93
C VAL A 244 -29.63 -4.37 -0.18
N LEU A 245 -29.52 -3.94 -1.43
CA LEU A 245 -29.77 -4.77 -2.62
C LEU A 245 -28.43 -5.28 -3.17
N ILE A 246 -28.22 -6.59 -3.21
CA ILE A 246 -27.04 -7.23 -3.81
C ILE A 246 -27.39 -7.68 -5.23
N VAL A 247 -26.59 -7.28 -6.21
CA VAL A 247 -26.76 -7.57 -7.63
C VAL A 247 -25.46 -8.20 -8.15
N ASP A 248 -25.49 -9.49 -8.43
CA ASP A 248 -24.32 -10.25 -8.89
C ASP A 248 -24.84 -11.49 -9.63
N ASP A 249 -24.24 -11.89 -10.76
CA ASP A 249 -24.69 -13.07 -11.51
C ASP A 249 -24.17 -14.39 -10.89
N ASN A 250 -23.09 -14.35 -10.12
CA ASN A 250 -22.56 -15.49 -9.38
C ASN A 250 -23.38 -15.79 -8.12
N SER A 251 -23.98 -16.98 -8.06
CA SER A 251 -24.76 -17.43 -6.90
C SER A 251 -23.97 -17.58 -5.61
N THR A 252 -22.71 -17.99 -5.68
CA THR A 252 -21.83 -18.13 -4.51
C THR A 252 -21.47 -16.76 -3.96
N SER A 253 -21.08 -15.80 -4.81
CA SER A 253 -20.82 -14.41 -4.42
C SER A 253 -22.03 -13.77 -3.75
N ARG A 254 -23.23 -13.91 -4.35
CA ARG A 254 -24.49 -13.43 -3.75
C ARG A 254 -24.74 -13.98 -2.35
N LEU A 255 -24.53 -15.28 -2.15
CA LEU A 255 -24.71 -15.94 -0.86
C LEU A 255 -23.72 -15.40 0.17
N VAL A 256 -22.44 -15.33 -0.19
CA VAL A 256 -21.36 -14.86 0.68
C VAL A 256 -21.61 -13.41 1.11
N LEU A 257 -21.87 -12.50 0.17
CA LEU A 257 -22.16 -11.09 0.47
C LEU A 257 -23.42 -10.94 1.33
N SER A 258 -24.46 -11.74 1.07
CA SER A 258 -25.70 -11.73 1.85
C SER A 258 -25.46 -12.14 3.30
N GLU A 259 -24.65 -13.16 3.54
CA GLU A 259 -24.30 -13.64 4.88
C GLU A 259 -23.40 -12.66 5.63
N MET A 260 -22.42 -12.03 4.95
CA MET A 260 -21.59 -10.98 5.55
C MET A 260 -22.45 -9.82 6.05
N LEU A 261 -23.37 -9.33 5.22
CA LEU A 261 -24.28 -8.25 5.65
C LEU A 261 -25.19 -8.71 6.80
N PHE A 262 -25.68 -9.96 6.73
CA PHE A 262 -26.52 -10.52 7.78
C PHE A 262 -25.78 -10.64 9.12
N SER A 263 -24.49 -10.99 9.13
CA SER A 263 -23.69 -11.05 10.36
C SER A 263 -23.50 -9.68 11.01
N PHE A 264 -23.55 -8.59 10.24
CA PHE A 264 -23.57 -7.22 10.74
C PHE A 264 -24.99 -6.73 11.11
N GLY A 265 -26.01 -7.59 11.08
CA GLY A 265 -27.40 -7.21 11.34
C GLY A 265 -28.04 -6.37 10.24
N ILE A 266 -27.41 -6.28 9.06
CA ILE A 266 -27.89 -5.50 7.92
C ILE A 266 -28.86 -6.33 7.08
N ARG A 267 -30.07 -5.81 6.88
CA ARG A 267 -31.08 -6.47 6.05
C ARG A 267 -30.68 -6.35 4.59
N ASN A 268 -30.78 -7.45 3.85
CA ASN A 268 -30.43 -7.45 2.44
C ASN A 268 -31.33 -8.34 1.59
N LYS A 269 -31.37 -8.05 0.29
CA LYS A 269 -32.01 -8.87 -0.73
C LYS A 269 -31.06 -9.06 -1.91
N THR A 270 -31.06 -10.23 -2.52
CA THR A 270 -30.17 -10.55 -3.64
C THR A 270 -30.95 -10.70 -4.95
N VAL A 271 -30.37 -10.29 -6.08
CA VAL A 271 -30.89 -10.49 -7.44
C VAL A 271 -29.76 -10.88 -8.41
N GLU A 272 -30.10 -11.58 -9.49
CA GLU A 272 -29.12 -12.22 -10.38
C GLU A 272 -28.71 -11.40 -11.62
N SER A 273 -29.33 -10.25 -11.87
CA SER A 273 -29.03 -9.45 -13.07
C SER A 273 -29.39 -7.97 -12.90
N GLY A 274 -28.79 -7.13 -13.76
CA GLY A 274 -29.12 -5.69 -13.83
C GLY A 274 -30.60 -5.41 -14.10
N GLU A 275 -31.27 -6.17 -14.97
CA GLU A 275 -32.72 -6.00 -15.21
C GLU A 275 -33.55 -6.36 -13.99
N SER A 276 -33.14 -7.41 -13.27
CA SER A 276 -33.80 -7.81 -12.03
C SER A 276 -33.60 -6.78 -10.94
N ALA A 277 -32.42 -6.16 -10.86
CA ALA A 277 -32.12 -5.05 -9.96
C ALA A 277 -33.03 -3.84 -10.23
N ILE A 278 -33.18 -3.42 -11.49
CA ILE A 278 -34.06 -2.29 -11.84
C ILE A 278 -35.51 -2.58 -11.46
N ARG A 279 -36.02 -3.78 -11.79
CA ARG A 279 -37.41 -4.16 -11.44
C ARG A 279 -37.63 -4.16 -9.93
N GLU A 280 -36.69 -4.72 -9.18
CA GLU A 280 -36.78 -4.80 -7.72
C GLU A 280 -36.66 -3.42 -7.07
N PHE A 281 -35.74 -2.59 -7.57
CA PHE A 281 -35.56 -1.22 -7.10
C PHE A 281 -36.84 -0.38 -7.28
N VAL A 282 -37.46 -0.43 -8.46
CA VAL A 282 -38.73 0.26 -8.74
C VAL A 282 -39.88 -0.29 -7.89
N ARG A 283 -39.94 -1.61 -7.67
CA ARG A 283 -40.96 -2.25 -6.83
C ARG A 283 -40.87 -1.79 -5.38
N ALA A 284 -39.67 -1.68 -4.85
CA ALA A 284 -39.40 -1.40 -3.44
C ALA A 284 -39.46 0.10 -3.11
N ALA A 285 -39.33 0.98 -4.11
CA ALA A 285 -39.22 2.43 -3.96
C ALA A 285 -40.32 3.09 -3.09
N ASP A 286 -41.56 2.57 -3.13
CA ASP A 286 -42.69 3.15 -2.40
C ASP A 286 -43.00 2.47 -1.04
N THR A 287 -42.47 1.26 -0.81
CA THR A 287 -42.85 0.45 0.36
C THR A 287 -41.69 0.17 1.31
N ASP A 288 -40.51 -0.11 0.78
CA ASP A 288 -39.34 -0.56 1.53
C ASP A 288 -38.07 -0.25 0.72
N PRO A 289 -37.72 1.04 0.55
CA PRO A 289 -36.66 1.46 -0.35
C PRO A 289 -35.29 0.95 0.12
N TYR A 290 -34.42 0.64 -0.84
CA TYR A 290 -33.04 0.26 -0.55
C TYR A 290 -32.19 1.49 -0.28
N ASP A 291 -31.34 1.42 0.73
CA ASP A 291 -30.36 2.43 1.09
C ASP A 291 -29.05 2.29 0.30
N VAL A 292 -28.67 1.04 0.02
CA VAL A 292 -27.43 0.67 -0.66
C VAL A 292 -27.72 -0.39 -1.72
N VAL A 293 -27.07 -0.28 -2.88
CA VAL A 293 -27.07 -1.29 -3.94
C VAL A 293 -25.63 -1.74 -4.14
N LEU A 294 -25.28 -2.94 -3.71
CA LEU A 294 -24.01 -3.57 -4.07
C LEU A 294 -24.17 -4.20 -5.46
N MET A 295 -23.37 -3.79 -6.43
CA MET A 295 -23.54 -4.22 -7.81
C MET A 295 -22.24 -4.68 -8.44
N ASP A 296 -22.22 -5.92 -8.92
CA ASP A 296 -21.13 -6.43 -9.74
C ASP A 296 -21.06 -5.64 -11.05
N TRP A 297 -19.85 -5.26 -11.41
CA TRP A 297 -19.55 -4.66 -12.69
C TRP A 297 -19.76 -5.64 -13.85
N ARG A 298 -19.26 -6.88 -13.73
CA ARG A 298 -19.20 -7.85 -14.83
C ARG A 298 -20.38 -8.82 -14.78
N MET A 299 -21.53 -8.39 -15.30
CA MET A 299 -22.71 -9.26 -15.46
C MET A 299 -23.03 -9.53 -16.94
N PRO A 300 -23.54 -10.72 -17.30
CA PRO A 300 -24.03 -11.03 -18.63
C PRO A 300 -25.23 -10.16 -19.03
N GLY A 301 -25.23 -9.66 -20.27
CA GLY A 301 -26.33 -8.88 -20.81
C GLY A 301 -26.20 -7.40 -20.45
N MET A 302 -26.74 -7.00 -19.29
CA MET A 302 -26.65 -5.63 -18.77
C MET A 302 -25.58 -5.56 -17.69
N ASP A 303 -24.52 -4.78 -17.96
CA ASP A 303 -23.43 -4.57 -17.02
C ASP A 303 -23.82 -3.66 -15.84
N GLY A 304 -22.97 -3.64 -14.81
CA GLY A 304 -23.24 -2.90 -13.57
C GLY A 304 -23.35 -1.38 -13.76
N ILE A 305 -22.60 -0.77 -14.69
CA ILE A 305 -22.67 0.67 -14.95
C ILE A 305 -23.98 1.03 -15.66
N GLU A 306 -24.39 0.23 -16.65
CA GLU A 306 -25.64 0.44 -17.35
C GLU A 306 -26.83 0.29 -16.39
N ALA A 307 -26.81 -0.74 -15.53
CA ALA A 307 -27.81 -0.95 -14.50
C ALA A 307 -27.85 0.22 -13.50
N ALA A 308 -26.69 0.70 -13.03
CA ALA A 308 -26.58 1.89 -12.16
C ALA A 308 -27.21 3.14 -12.78
N GLY A 309 -26.80 3.47 -14.01
CA GLY A 309 -27.31 4.65 -14.71
C GLY A 309 -28.83 4.58 -14.95
N ARG A 310 -29.39 3.38 -15.12
CA ARG A 310 -30.84 3.17 -15.22
C ARG A 310 -31.55 3.28 -13.87
N ILE A 311 -30.96 2.77 -12.79
CA ILE A 311 -31.50 2.92 -11.43
C ILE A 311 -31.60 4.41 -11.09
N GLN A 312 -30.54 5.18 -11.31
CA GLN A 312 -30.51 6.62 -11.04
C GLN A 312 -31.57 7.42 -11.80
N LYS A 313 -31.82 7.09 -13.07
CA LYS A 313 -32.90 7.72 -13.86
C LYS A 313 -34.30 7.47 -13.30
N ASN A 314 -34.48 6.43 -12.49
CA ASN A 314 -35.76 6.08 -11.87
C ASN A 314 -35.87 6.53 -10.39
N VAL A 315 -34.85 7.21 -9.85
CA VAL A 315 -34.85 7.73 -8.48
C VAL A 315 -35.69 9.00 -8.38
N ARG A 316 -36.49 9.12 -7.31
CA ARG A 316 -37.17 10.38 -6.94
C ARG A 316 -36.18 11.34 -6.28
N GLN A 317 -36.30 12.65 -6.55
CA GLN A 317 -35.43 13.67 -5.96
C GLN A 317 -35.32 13.51 -4.43
N GLY A 318 -34.09 13.29 -3.93
CA GLY A 318 -33.78 13.21 -2.50
C GLY A 318 -33.64 11.81 -1.89
N GLN A 319 -33.81 10.72 -2.65
CA GLN A 319 -33.64 9.32 -2.16
C GLN A 319 -32.73 8.50 -3.10
N MET A 320 -31.51 8.98 -3.34
CA MET A 320 -30.51 8.19 -4.09
C MET A 320 -29.98 7.07 -3.18
N PRO A 321 -30.20 5.78 -3.52
CA PRO A 321 -29.46 4.72 -2.87
C PRO A 321 -27.98 4.89 -3.19
N THR A 322 -27.10 4.49 -2.30
CA THR A 322 -25.69 4.41 -2.62
C THR A 322 -25.44 3.17 -3.45
N VAL A 323 -25.00 3.35 -4.68
CA VAL A 323 -24.55 2.23 -5.48
C VAL A 323 -23.06 2.03 -5.21
N VAL A 324 -22.69 0.86 -4.69
CA VAL A 324 -21.31 0.42 -4.51
C VAL A 324 -21.01 -0.56 -5.61
N MET A 325 -20.01 -0.27 -6.43
CA MET A 325 -19.61 -1.17 -7.50
C MET A 325 -18.58 -2.18 -7.01
N VAL A 326 -18.81 -3.47 -7.23
CA VAL A 326 -17.86 -4.53 -6.92
C VAL A 326 -17.06 -4.86 -8.18
N THR A 327 -15.73 -4.68 -8.13
CA THR A 327 -14.86 -4.70 -9.32
C THR A 327 -13.59 -5.53 -9.09
N ALA A 328 -13.08 -6.19 -10.14
CA ALA A 328 -11.69 -6.66 -10.20
C ALA A 328 -10.77 -5.46 -10.53
N PHE A 329 -9.46 -5.54 -10.25
CA PHE A 329 -8.52 -4.42 -10.09
C PHE A 329 -8.25 -3.56 -11.35
N ASP A 330 -9.04 -3.68 -12.42
CA ASP A 330 -9.04 -2.82 -13.64
C ASP A 330 -9.68 -1.44 -13.39
N GLY A 331 -9.31 -0.79 -12.28
CA GLY A 331 -10.03 0.32 -11.66
C GLY A 331 -10.06 1.65 -12.42
N ALA A 332 -9.15 1.91 -13.37
CA ALA A 332 -9.08 3.22 -14.03
C ALA A 332 -10.25 3.48 -15.00
N GLU A 333 -10.57 2.52 -15.90
CA GLU A 333 -11.67 2.69 -16.86
C GLU A 333 -13.05 2.64 -16.18
N VAL A 334 -13.19 1.82 -15.13
CA VAL A 334 -14.45 1.61 -14.41
C VAL A 334 -14.76 2.78 -13.48
N ARG A 335 -13.75 3.38 -12.83
CA ARG A 335 -13.91 4.62 -12.04
C ARG A 335 -14.35 5.78 -12.91
N HIS A 336 -13.66 6.01 -14.03
CA HIS A 336 -13.98 7.10 -14.95
C HIS A 336 -15.39 6.95 -15.58
N ALA A 337 -15.80 5.72 -15.86
CA ALA A 337 -17.15 5.43 -16.33
C ALA A 337 -18.21 5.57 -15.22
N GLY A 338 -17.90 5.21 -13.97
CA GLY A 338 -18.79 5.37 -12.81
C GLY A 338 -18.97 6.81 -12.34
N GLU A 339 -17.91 7.63 -12.39
CA GLU A 339 -17.94 9.07 -12.08
C GLU A 339 -18.93 9.84 -12.96
N ARG A 340 -19.05 9.47 -14.24
CA ARG A 340 -20.06 10.04 -15.17
C ARG A 340 -21.49 9.81 -14.72
N PHE A 341 -21.73 8.81 -13.89
CA PHE A 341 -23.02 8.53 -13.29
C PHE A 341 -23.07 8.96 -11.82
N GLY A 342 -22.05 9.59 -11.23
CA GLY A 342 -22.06 9.93 -9.80
C GLY A 342 -22.08 8.69 -8.90
N LEU A 343 -21.32 7.66 -9.29
CA LEU A 343 -21.06 6.48 -8.48
C LEU A 343 -19.81 6.74 -7.63
N ASP A 344 -20.04 7.04 -6.35
CA ASP A 344 -18.99 7.58 -5.46
C ASP A 344 -18.13 6.48 -4.80
N VAL A 345 -18.45 5.19 -4.93
CA VAL A 345 -17.81 4.12 -4.13
C VAL A 345 -17.60 2.81 -4.91
N PHE A 346 -16.35 2.32 -4.88
CA PHE A 346 -15.91 1.06 -5.50
C PHE A 346 -15.33 0.12 -4.43
N LEU A 347 -15.70 -1.15 -4.49
CA LEU A 347 -15.17 -2.24 -3.69
C LEU A 347 -14.37 -3.18 -4.60
N THR A 348 -13.13 -3.48 -4.22
CA THR A 348 -12.25 -4.36 -4.98
C THR A 348 -12.46 -5.83 -4.56
N LYS A 349 -12.47 -6.74 -5.54
CA LYS A 349 -12.45 -8.19 -5.29
C LYS A 349 -11.00 -8.63 -4.98
N PRO A 350 -10.77 -9.61 -4.08
CA PRO A 350 -11.77 -10.34 -3.28
C PRO A 350 -12.38 -9.47 -2.16
N VAL A 351 -13.70 -9.56 -2.00
CA VAL A 351 -14.43 -8.83 -0.95
C VAL A 351 -14.23 -9.52 0.40
N THR A 352 -13.84 -8.75 1.41
CA THR A 352 -13.73 -9.20 2.80
C THR A 352 -14.77 -8.52 3.69
N PRO A 353 -15.15 -9.10 4.84
CA PRO A 353 -16.15 -8.50 5.73
C PRO A 353 -15.78 -7.09 6.19
N SER A 354 -14.49 -6.83 6.46
CA SER A 354 -14.00 -5.51 6.87
C SER A 354 -14.10 -4.48 5.75
N SER A 355 -13.62 -4.83 4.55
CA SER A 355 -13.70 -3.92 3.39
C SER A 355 -15.16 -3.58 3.01
N LEU A 356 -16.08 -4.53 3.17
CA LEU A 356 -17.51 -4.32 2.94
C LEU A 356 -18.14 -3.40 3.99
N LEU A 357 -17.84 -3.62 5.27
CA LEU A 357 -18.39 -2.79 6.36
C LEU A 357 -17.87 -1.35 6.28
N ASP A 358 -16.57 -1.17 6.07
CA ASP A 358 -15.94 0.14 5.90
C ASP A 358 -16.59 0.93 4.76
N CYS A 359 -16.84 0.24 3.64
CA CYS A 359 -17.48 0.82 2.47
C CYS A 359 -18.89 1.34 2.77
N ILE A 360 -19.70 0.59 3.53
CA ILE A 360 -21.08 0.96 3.87
C ILE A 360 -21.09 2.06 4.94
N ALA A 361 -20.26 1.94 5.96
CA ALA A 361 -20.16 2.89 7.08
C ALA A 361 -19.71 4.29 6.62
N ARG A 362 -18.72 4.37 5.71
CA ARG A 362 -18.25 5.63 5.11
C ARG A 362 -19.39 6.43 4.49
N ARG A 363 -20.33 5.76 3.85
CA ARG A 363 -21.38 6.42 3.09
C ARG A 363 -22.57 6.85 3.93
N LYS A 364 -22.92 6.08 4.96
CA LYS A 364 -24.00 6.43 5.89
C LYS A 364 -23.67 7.64 6.77
N GLY A 365 -22.45 8.19 6.65
CA GLY A 365 -21.99 9.31 7.47
C GLY A 365 -21.82 8.95 8.95
N MET A 366 -21.87 7.64 9.26
CA MET A 366 -21.69 7.06 10.60
C MET A 366 -20.23 6.97 10.98
N VAL A 367 -19.36 6.86 9.98
CA VAL A 367 -18.01 7.42 10.09
C VAL A 367 -18.18 8.94 10.11
N SER A 368 -18.57 9.45 11.28
CA SER A 368 -18.19 10.80 11.65
C SER A 368 -16.67 10.91 11.45
N ARG A 369 -16.17 12.11 11.19
CA ARG A 369 -14.74 12.42 11.23
C ARG A 369 -14.02 11.85 12.48
N SER A 370 -14.76 11.37 13.49
CA SER A 370 -14.30 10.70 14.71
C SER A 370 -13.85 9.22 14.60
N ASP A 371 -14.23 8.42 13.59
CA ASP A 371 -13.66 7.05 13.45
C ASP A 371 -12.40 7.02 12.58
N TYR A 372 -12.20 8.08 11.79
CA TYR A 372 -10.85 8.45 11.40
C TYR A 372 -9.99 8.75 12.64
N ASP A 373 -10.60 9.27 13.71
CA ASP A 373 -9.99 9.75 14.97
C ASP A 373 -9.74 8.65 16.01
N THR A 374 -10.11 7.39 15.78
CA THR A 374 -9.62 6.25 16.59
C THR A 374 -8.32 5.68 16.01
N ASN A 375 -8.21 5.56 14.67
CA ASN A 375 -6.93 5.32 14.00
C ASN A 375 -6.02 6.56 14.04
N ARG A 376 -6.56 7.78 14.00
CA ARG A 376 -5.85 9.03 14.32
C ARG A 376 -5.58 9.12 15.80
N GLY A 377 -6.44 8.67 16.70
CA GLY A 377 -6.22 8.70 18.15
C GLY A 377 -5.07 7.81 18.56
N ASP A 378 -4.97 6.62 17.97
CA ASP A 378 -3.83 5.72 18.16
C ASP A 378 -2.57 6.21 17.43
N ALA A 379 -2.70 6.79 16.23
CA ALA A 379 -1.55 7.36 15.50
C ALA A 379 -1.07 8.70 16.09
N GLU A 380 -1.97 9.51 16.67
CA GLU A 380 -1.69 10.75 17.39
C GLU A 380 -1.13 10.43 18.76
N ALA A 381 -1.67 9.44 19.49
CA ALA A 381 -1.05 8.94 20.71
C ALA A 381 0.34 8.32 20.43
N ALA A 382 0.50 7.59 19.32
CA ALA A 382 1.79 7.09 18.86
C ALA A 382 2.74 8.23 18.50
N ALA A 383 2.30 9.24 17.75
CA ALA A 383 3.10 10.41 17.40
C ALA A 383 3.47 11.24 18.64
N GLU A 384 2.55 11.44 19.58
CA GLU A 384 2.78 12.15 20.84
C GLU A 384 3.78 11.37 21.72
N SER A 385 3.74 10.04 21.70
CA SER A 385 4.71 9.19 22.41
C SER A 385 6.13 9.28 21.85
N LEU A 386 6.28 9.77 20.62
CA LEU A 386 7.56 9.98 19.93
C LEU A 386 8.09 11.41 20.08
N ARG A 387 7.31 12.32 20.67
CA ARG A 387 7.69 13.73 20.82
C ARG A 387 8.98 13.87 21.64
N GLY A 388 9.96 14.59 21.08
CA GLY A 388 11.31 14.71 21.65
C GLY A 388 12.27 13.56 21.30
N ALA A 389 11.87 12.59 20.47
CA ALA A 389 12.80 11.60 19.93
C ALA A 389 13.81 12.25 18.99
N HIS A 390 15.03 11.73 18.98
CA HIS A 390 16.06 12.11 18.02
C HIS A 390 16.26 10.99 16.97
N LEU A 391 15.86 11.22 15.73
CA LEU A 391 15.92 10.23 14.64
C LEU A 391 16.97 10.59 13.59
N LEU A 392 17.60 9.56 13.03
CA LEU A 392 18.39 9.66 11.81
C LEU A 392 17.56 9.16 10.62
N LEU A 393 17.30 10.04 9.66
CA LEU A 393 16.64 9.71 8.39
C LEU A 393 17.70 9.46 7.31
N VAL A 394 17.68 8.30 6.67
CA VAL A 394 18.62 7.92 5.60
C VAL A 394 17.84 7.64 4.32
N GLU A 395 17.93 8.55 3.35
CA GLU A 395 17.19 8.55 2.09
C GLU A 395 18.04 9.23 1.02
N ASP A 396 18.09 8.72 -0.21
CA ASP A 396 18.95 9.28 -1.28
C ASP A 396 18.24 10.31 -2.17
N ASN A 397 16.93 10.49 -1.96
CA ASN A 397 16.09 11.39 -2.73
C ASN A 397 15.68 12.62 -1.90
N GLU A 398 16.10 13.81 -2.33
CA GLU A 398 15.83 15.09 -1.64
C GLU A 398 14.34 15.34 -1.38
N PHE A 399 13.45 15.01 -2.33
CA PHE A 399 12.01 15.17 -2.12
C PHE A 399 11.48 14.26 -1.00
N ASN A 400 11.91 13.00 -0.97
CA ASN A 400 11.50 12.07 0.09
C ASN A 400 12.14 12.45 1.44
N GLN A 401 13.38 12.97 1.43
CA GLN A 401 14.05 13.49 2.62
C GLN A 401 13.21 14.63 3.23
N GLU A 402 12.87 15.64 2.44
CA GLU A 402 12.06 16.78 2.87
C GLU A 402 10.68 16.35 3.36
N LEU A 403 10.00 15.45 2.64
CA LEU A 403 8.68 14.96 3.04
C LEU A 403 8.75 14.24 4.39
N ALA A 404 9.66 13.28 4.55
CA ALA A 404 9.80 12.56 5.81
C ALA A 404 10.29 13.47 6.95
N PHE A 405 11.20 14.41 6.66
CA PHE A 405 11.67 15.41 7.60
C PHE A 405 10.52 16.27 8.12
N ASP A 406 9.70 16.85 7.23
CA ASP A 406 8.56 17.70 7.61
C ASP A 406 7.52 16.92 8.42
N LEU A 407 7.20 15.69 7.99
CA LEU A 407 6.24 14.84 8.69
C LEU A 407 6.69 14.55 10.13
N LEU A 408 7.97 14.21 10.32
CA LEU A 408 8.54 13.87 11.62
C LEU A 408 8.69 15.11 12.51
N THR A 409 9.24 16.21 11.97
CA THR A 409 9.47 17.46 12.72
C THR A 409 8.19 18.17 13.12
N ALA A 410 7.13 18.09 12.30
CA ALA A 410 5.78 18.58 12.65
C ALA A 410 5.20 17.91 13.91
N ARG A 411 5.71 16.73 14.30
CA ARG A 411 5.34 16.00 15.53
C ARG A 411 6.36 16.18 16.67
N GLY A 412 7.25 17.17 16.56
CA GLY A 412 8.24 17.49 17.58
C GLY A 412 9.36 16.44 17.71
N ILE A 413 9.62 15.67 16.65
CA ILE A 413 10.78 14.78 16.54
C ILE A 413 11.95 15.58 15.97
N THR A 414 13.12 15.48 16.59
CA THR A 414 14.34 16.05 16.02
C THR A 414 14.88 15.07 14.98
N VAL A 415 15.13 15.53 13.76
CA VAL A 415 15.60 14.68 12.65
C VAL A 415 16.91 15.21 12.12
N GLU A 416 17.91 14.36 12.01
CA GLU A 416 19.10 14.59 11.17
C GLU A 416 18.99 13.73 9.91
N VAL A 417 19.47 14.23 8.77
CA VAL A 417 19.34 13.58 7.46
C VAL A 417 20.69 13.12 6.94
N ALA A 418 20.75 11.91 6.41
CA ALA A 418 21.87 11.35 5.67
C ALA A 418 21.42 10.93 4.27
N THR A 419 22.26 11.13 3.27
CA THR A 419 21.97 10.85 1.85
C THR A 419 22.27 9.40 1.44
N ASN A 420 22.99 8.64 2.26
CA ASN A 420 23.39 7.27 1.98
C ASN A 420 23.83 6.52 3.26
N GLY A 421 24.00 5.20 3.16
CA GLY A 421 24.35 4.36 4.30
C GLY A 421 25.75 4.62 4.91
N GLN A 422 26.69 5.18 4.14
CA GLN A 422 28.04 5.49 4.64
C GLN A 422 28.01 6.74 5.52
N GLU A 423 27.34 7.80 5.07
CA GLU A 423 27.11 9.02 5.85
C GLU A 423 26.34 8.71 7.13
N ALA A 424 25.34 7.82 7.07
CA ALA A 424 24.62 7.37 8.25
C ALA A 424 25.53 6.73 9.31
N LEU A 425 26.53 5.93 8.90
CA LEU A 425 27.51 5.34 9.82
C LEU A 425 28.44 6.39 10.44
N GLU A 426 28.80 7.42 9.69
CA GLU A 426 29.64 8.53 10.15
C GLU A 426 28.88 9.37 11.20
N MET A 427 27.63 9.72 10.91
CA MET A 427 26.77 10.44 11.85
C MET A 427 26.49 9.63 13.11
N LEU A 428 26.31 8.31 13.00
CA LEU A 428 26.14 7.42 14.16
C LEU A 428 27.39 7.38 15.07
N ALA A 429 28.58 7.62 14.53
CA ALA A 429 29.81 7.62 15.31
C ALA A 429 29.91 8.86 16.22
N ASP A 430 29.46 10.02 15.72
CA ASP A 430 29.60 11.31 16.40
C ASP A 430 28.37 11.67 17.23
N ASN A 431 27.18 11.20 16.84
CA ASN A 431 25.90 11.52 17.47
C ASN A 431 25.23 10.29 18.10
N ARG A 432 24.19 10.54 18.89
CA ARG A 432 23.34 9.50 19.48
C ARG A 432 21.91 9.72 19.04
N PHE A 433 21.35 8.68 18.42
CA PHE A 433 19.96 8.65 17.96
C PHE A 433 19.15 7.67 18.81
N ASP A 434 17.83 7.88 18.81
CA ASP A 434 16.82 7.04 19.43
C ASP A 434 16.22 6.04 18.43
N GLY A 435 16.45 6.26 17.13
CA GLY A 435 16.12 5.33 16.05
C GLY A 435 16.68 5.81 14.71
N VAL A 436 16.73 4.90 13.74
CA VAL A 436 17.13 5.16 12.36
C VAL A 436 15.99 4.75 11.44
N LEU A 437 15.57 5.64 10.54
CA LEU A 437 14.66 5.35 9.44
C LEU A 437 15.49 5.31 8.16
N MET A 438 15.57 4.16 7.49
CA MET A 438 16.58 3.92 6.45
C MET A 438 16.01 3.29 5.19
N ASP A 439 16.22 3.93 4.05
CA ASP A 439 15.92 3.33 2.75
C ASP A 439 16.79 2.09 2.49
N CYS A 440 16.16 1.05 1.96
CA CYS A 440 16.81 -0.19 1.57
C CYS A 440 17.69 -0.05 0.33
N GLN A 441 17.35 0.85 -0.60
CA GLN A 441 18.04 0.98 -1.89
C GLN A 441 18.57 2.40 -2.08
N MET A 442 19.89 2.57 -1.92
CA MET A 442 20.57 3.86 -2.05
C MET A 442 21.96 3.67 -2.68
N PRO A 443 22.52 4.69 -3.37
CA PRO A 443 23.88 4.66 -3.90
C PRO A 443 24.94 4.66 -2.79
N VAL A 444 26.19 4.36 -3.18
CA VAL A 444 27.38 4.28 -2.29
C VAL A 444 27.32 3.12 -1.30
N MET A 445 26.37 3.13 -0.37
CA MET A 445 26.10 2.05 0.57
C MET A 445 24.60 1.88 0.75
N ASP A 446 24.09 0.70 0.40
CA ASP A 446 22.69 0.35 0.55
C ASP A 446 22.30 0.14 2.02
N GLY A 447 21.00 0.27 2.30
CA GLY A 447 20.48 0.17 3.66
C GLY A 447 20.71 -1.19 4.32
N TYR A 448 20.69 -2.30 3.57
CA TYR A 448 20.96 -3.62 4.13
C TYR A 448 22.42 -3.76 4.57
N THR A 449 23.35 -3.24 3.77
CA THR A 449 24.78 -3.20 4.12
C THR A 449 25.02 -2.29 5.32
N ALA A 450 24.41 -1.10 5.35
CA ALA A 450 24.50 -0.17 6.47
C ALA A 450 23.96 -0.80 7.77
N ALA A 451 22.78 -1.43 7.74
CA ALA A 451 22.21 -2.12 8.91
C ALA A 451 23.14 -3.20 9.48
N ARG A 452 23.78 -4.00 8.60
CA ARG A 452 24.76 -5.01 9.04
C ARG A 452 25.94 -4.37 9.75
N GLN A 453 26.46 -3.26 9.22
CA GLN A 453 27.57 -2.52 9.83
C GLN A 453 27.18 -1.91 11.17
N ILE A 454 25.97 -1.34 11.29
CA ILE A 454 25.43 -0.84 12.56
C ILE A 454 25.40 -1.97 13.60
N ARG A 455 24.92 -3.16 13.23
CA ARG A 455 24.82 -4.31 14.15
C ARG A 455 26.14 -4.95 14.54
N LEU A 456 27.21 -4.74 13.77
CA LEU A 456 28.56 -5.17 14.16
C LEU A 456 29.13 -4.34 15.32
N GLN A 457 28.61 -3.13 15.52
CA GLN A 457 29.04 -2.22 16.57
C GLN A 457 28.20 -2.47 17.84
N LYS A 458 28.85 -2.95 18.90
CA LYS A 458 28.17 -3.32 20.16
C LYS A 458 27.39 -2.18 20.80
N GLU A 459 27.77 -0.93 20.54
CA GLU A 459 27.08 0.24 21.08
C GLU A 459 25.73 0.53 20.39
N PHE A 460 25.47 -0.04 19.21
CA PHE A 460 24.24 0.14 18.44
C PHE A 460 23.42 -1.16 18.31
N SER A 461 23.70 -2.18 19.14
CA SER A 461 22.97 -3.46 19.07
C SER A 461 21.48 -3.30 19.28
N ASP A 462 21.11 -2.36 20.16
CA ASP A 462 19.73 -2.14 20.59
C ASP A 462 19.09 -0.92 19.89
N LEU A 463 19.84 -0.23 19.02
CA LEU A 463 19.34 0.92 18.28
C LEU A 463 18.28 0.46 17.27
N PRO A 464 17.04 0.96 17.35
CA PRO A 464 16.02 0.65 16.36
C PRO A 464 16.44 1.11 14.96
N VAL A 465 16.38 0.19 13.99
CA VAL A 465 16.62 0.50 12.58
C VAL A 465 15.39 0.04 11.80
N ILE A 466 14.62 0.98 11.27
CA ILE A 466 13.37 0.74 10.54
C ILE A 466 13.62 0.94 9.05
N ALA A 467 13.35 -0.10 8.27
CA ALA A 467 13.55 -0.09 6.82
C ALA A 467 12.48 0.72 6.11
N MET A 468 12.82 1.43 5.03
CA MET A 468 11.87 1.97 4.06
C MET A 468 12.02 1.19 2.75
N THR A 469 10.94 0.59 2.24
CA THR A 469 10.99 -0.29 1.06
C THR A 469 9.87 -0.01 0.07
N ALA A 470 10.18 0.01 -1.24
CA ALA A 470 9.20 0.14 -2.32
C ALA A 470 8.31 -1.11 -2.53
N ASN A 471 8.60 -2.22 -1.85
CA ASN A 471 7.86 -3.46 -1.96
C ASN A 471 7.71 -4.11 -0.56
N VAL A 472 6.48 -4.29 -0.09
CA VAL A 472 6.17 -4.84 1.26
C VAL A 472 6.07 -6.39 1.22
N MET A 473 6.55 -7.03 0.15
CA MET A 473 6.48 -8.48 -0.03
C MET A 473 7.39 -9.23 0.98
N GLN A 474 7.02 -10.48 1.29
CA GLN A 474 7.67 -11.34 2.29
C GLN A 474 9.20 -11.48 2.12
N GLY A 475 9.70 -11.41 0.88
CA GLY A 475 11.13 -11.48 0.59
C GLY A 475 11.95 -10.28 1.09
N ASP A 476 11.36 -9.08 1.13
CA ASP A 476 12.07 -7.86 1.53
C ASP A 476 12.04 -7.68 3.06
N ARG A 477 10.95 -8.09 3.73
CA ARG A 477 10.90 -8.16 5.20
C ARG A 477 11.93 -9.12 5.76
N GLU A 478 12.06 -10.31 5.17
CA GLU A 478 13.09 -11.28 5.56
C GLU A 478 14.51 -10.76 5.34
N ARG A 479 14.76 -10.04 4.23
CA ARG A 479 16.06 -9.42 3.95
C ARG A 479 16.40 -8.32 4.95
N ALA A 480 15.44 -7.47 5.28
CA ALA A 480 15.58 -6.40 6.27
C ALA A 480 15.92 -6.96 7.65
N LEU A 481 15.14 -7.94 8.12
CA LEU A 481 15.38 -8.63 9.39
C LEU A 481 16.73 -9.37 9.40
N ALA A 482 17.09 -10.03 8.30
CA ALA A 482 18.38 -10.73 8.18
C ALA A 482 19.59 -9.78 8.11
N ALA A 483 19.38 -8.53 7.67
CA ALA A 483 20.38 -7.46 7.75
C ALA A 483 20.47 -6.85 9.16
N GLY A 484 19.52 -7.17 10.04
CA GLY A 484 19.46 -6.72 11.43
C GLY A 484 18.57 -5.51 11.66
N MET A 485 17.72 -5.13 10.70
CA MET A 485 16.67 -4.13 10.89
C MET A 485 15.54 -4.71 11.75
N ASN A 486 14.76 -3.84 12.39
CA ASN A 486 13.73 -4.21 13.37
C ASN A 486 12.34 -4.36 12.74
N ASP A 487 12.01 -3.49 11.77
CA ASP A 487 10.72 -3.50 11.07
C ASP A 487 10.86 -2.76 9.72
N GLN A 488 9.75 -2.61 9.01
CA GLN A 488 9.71 -1.92 7.72
C GLN A 488 8.49 -1.00 7.58
N ILE A 489 8.66 0.06 6.80
CA ILE A 489 7.64 0.99 6.33
C ILE A 489 7.65 0.92 4.80
N GLY A 490 6.46 0.73 4.21
CA GLY A 490 6.31 0.72 2.75
C GLY A 490 6.44 2.13 2.17
N LYS A 491 6.98 2.22 0.95
CA LYS A 491 6.91 3.39 0.07
C LYS A 491 5.80 3.14 -0.98
N PRO A 492 4.89 4.08 -1.26
CA PRO A 492 4.82 5.44 -0.71
C PRO A 492 4.52 5.46 0.79
N ILE A 493 5.05 6.46 1.50
CA ILE A 493 4.98 6.55 2.97
C ILE A 493 3.54 6.80 3.39
N ASN A 494 2.96 5.86 4.13
CA ASN A 494 1.72 6.08 4.86
C ASN A 494 2.03 6.62 6.25
N VAL A 495 1.64 7.87 6.53
CA VAL A 495 1.96 8.58 7.79
C VAL A 495 1.48 7.83 9.04
N HIS A 496 0.26 7.28 9.02
CA HIS A 496 -0.30 6.55 10.16
C HIS A 496 0.52 5.29 10.47
N ASN A 497 0.85 4.51 9.43
CA ASN A 497 1.65 3.31 9.59
C ASN A 497 3.10 3.62 9.99
N MET A 498 3.66 4.72 9.48
CA MET A 498 4.99 5.20 9.87
C MET A 498 5.05 5.49 11.37
N PHE A 499 4.16 6.34 11.90
CA PHE A 499 4.17 6.70 13.32
C PHE A 499 3.88 5.52 14.24
N ARG A 500 2.97 4.62 13.84
CA ARG A 500 2.69 3.40 14.61
C ARG A 500 3.89 2.46 14.66
N THR A 501 4.60 2.31 13.54
CA THR A 501 5.83 1.49 13.47
C THR A 501 6.95 2.11 14.28
N LEU A 502 7.14 3.43 14.17
CA LEU A 502 8.13 4.16 14.98
C LEU A 502 7.82 4.06 16.47
N ALA A 503 6.57 4.26 16.91
CA ALA A 503 6.17 4.22 18.32
C ALA A 503 6.31 2.84 18.98
N ARG A 504 6.31 1.77 18.16
CA ARG A 504 6.57 0.41 18.62
C ARG A 504 8.03 0.21 19.04
N TRP A 505 8.96 0.83 18.32
CA TRP A 505 10.40 0.53 18.44
C TRP A 505 11.22 1.66 19.04
N VAL A 506 10.87 2.92 18.75
CA VAL A 506 11.57 4.11 19.20
C VAL A 506 11.02 4.56 20.54
N ARG A 507 11.92 4.86 21.48
CA ARG A 507 11.62 5.43 22.79
C ARG A 507 12.43 6.72 22.96
N PRO A 508 11.81 7.90 23.09
CA PRO A 508 12.54 9.15 23.31
C PRO A 508 13.36 9.06 24.60
N ARG A 509 14.65 9.43 24.55
CA ARG A 509 15.48 9.51 25.77
C ARG A 509 15.13 10.71 26.65
N GLN A 510 14.64 11.78 26.05
CA GLN A 510 14.12 12.96 26.74
C GLN A 510 12.69 13.23 26.25
N PRO A 511 11.67 12.59 26.84
CA PRO A 511 10.30 12.90 26.49
C PRO A 511 10.03 14.37 26.83
N ALA A 512 9.64 15.15 25.81
CA ALA A 512 9.23 16.52 26.03
C ALA A 512 7.98 16.52 26.94
N ALA A 513 7.99 17.31 28.02
CA ALA A 513 6.79 17.48 28.83
C ALA A 513 5.66 18.01 27.94
N ALA A 514 4.44 17.47 28.10
CA ALA A 514 3.24 17.92 27.41
C ALA A 514 3.04 19.43 27.66
N GLY A 515 3.59 20.23 26.76
CA GLY A 515 3.57 21.68 26.80
C GLY A 515 2.23 22.15 26.24
N ASN A 516 1.51 22.88 27.08
CA ASN A 516 0.16 23.38 26.87
C ASN A 516 0.14 24.58 25.90
N GLU A 517 0.69 24.41 24.70
CA GLU A 517 0.69 25.40 23.62
C GLU A 517 0.16 24.75 22.33
N THR A 518 -1.10 24.34 22.34
CA THR A 518 -1.91 24.37 21.12
C THR A 518 -2.39 25.80 20.94
N ALA A 519 -1.56 26.62 20.28
CA ALA A 519 -2.15 27.63 19.40
C ALA A 519 -2.88 26.83 18.33
N VAL A 520 -4.17 26.58 18.56
CA VAL A 520 -5.10 26.14 17.52
C VAL A 520 -5.11 27.30 16.52
N ALA A 521 -4.20 27.26 15.55
CA ALA A 521 -4.37 28.00 14.32
C ALA A 521 -5.73 27.54 13.79
N GLN A 522 -6.69 28.46 13.76
CA GLN A 522 -7.94 28.22 13.07
C GLN A 522 -7.55 27.84 11.65
N GLU A 523 -7.74 26.57 11.29
CA GLU A 523 -7.64 26.12 9.90
C GLU A 523 -8.65 26.95 9.11
N GLU A 524 -8.17 28.00 8.46
CA GLU A 524 -8.86 28.54 7.30
C GLU A 524 -9.01 27.37 6.34
N SER A 525 -10.27 27.02 6.06
CA SER A 525 -10.59 25.90 5.18
C SER A 525 -10.05 26.23 3.79
N VAL A 526 -8.84 25.76 3.49
CA VAL A 526 -8.30 25.93 2.15
C VAL A 526 -9.09 25.02 1.23
N ASP A 527 -9.85 25.66 0.33
CA ASP A 527 -10.68 24.96 -0.63
C ASP A 527 -9.79 24.54 -1.80
N LEU A 528 -9.62 23.24 -1.97
CA LEU A 528 -8.85 22.67 -3.07
C LEU A 528 -9.77 22.55 -4.29
N PRO A 529 -9.35 22.99 -5.48
CA PRO A 529 -10.12 22.75 -6.68
C PRO A 529 -10.21 21.25 -6.96
N VAL A 530 -11.22 20.87 -7.75
CA VAL A 530 -11.33 19.51 -8.25
C VAL A 530 -10.31 19.33 -9.37
N PHE A 531 -9.35 18.45 -9.14
CA PHE A 531 -8.35 18.04 -10.14
C PHE A 531 -8.91 16.86 -10.96
N GLU A 532 -8.62 16.80 -12.25
CA GLU A 532 -9.04 15.69 -13.12
C GLU A 532 -8.02 14.55 -13.07
N HIS A 533 -6.74 14.84 -12.79
CA HIS A 533 -5.63 13.86 -12.84
C HIS A 533 -4.93 13.64 -11.50
N ILE A 534 -5.33 14.36 -10.45
CA ILE A 534 -4.80 14.25 -9.08
C ILE A 534 -5.93 13.85 -8.12
N ASP A 535 -5.87 12.66 -7.55
CA ASP A 535 -6.78 12.23 -6.49
C ASP A 535 -6.36 12.88 -5.16
N THR A 536 -6.94 14.04 -4.88
CA THR A 536 -6.66 14.79 -3.65
C THR A 536 -7.05 14.04 -2.38
N ALA A 537 -8.03 13.14 -2.44
CA ALA A 537 -8.42 12.34 -1.27
C ALA A 537 -7.32 11.33 -0.94
N VAL A 538 -6.74 10.67 -1.95
CA VAL A 538 -5.58 9.79 -1.79
C VAL A 538 -4.36 10.57 -1.30
N GLY A 539 -4.03 11.69 -1.94
CA GLY A 539 -2.89 12.52 -1.56
C GLY A 539 -2.97 13.05 -0.12
N ILE A 540 -4.14 13.59 0.28
CA ILE A 540 -4.40 14.07 1.65
C ILE A 540 -4.33 12.91 2.65
N TRP A 541 -4.84 11.73 2.29
CA TRP A 541 -4.79 10.55 3.15
C TRP A 541 -3.36 10.06 3.40
N GLN A 542 -2.52 10.05 2.37
CA GLN A 542 -1.11 9.63 2.47
C GLN A 542 -0.35 10.46 3.51
N ILE A 543 -0.59 11.78 3.55
CA ILE A 543 0.09 12.70 4.48
C ILE A 543 -0.60 12.91 5.83
N GLY A 544 -1.68 12.17 6.13
CA GLY A 544 -2.33 12.22 7.44
C GLY A 544 -3.47 13.25 7.61
N GLY A 545 -4.00 13.78 6.50
CA GLY A 545 -5.26 14.54 6.52
C GLY A 545 -5.15 16.07 6.51
N ASP A 546 -3.94 16.63 6.56
CA ASP A 546 -3.73 18.09 6.62
C ASP A 546 -3.69 18.72 5.20
N ARG A 547 -4.70 19.54 4.90
CA ARG A 547 -4.84 20.22 3.60
C ARG A 547 -3.78 21.30 3.35
N ALA A 548 -3.30 21.97 4.38
CA ALA A 548 -2.27 23.01 4.23
C ALA A 548 -0.91 22.38 3.91
N THR A 549 -0.58 21.28 4.59
CA THR A 549 0.61 20.47 4.27
C THR A 549 0.49 19.83 2.90
N TYR A 550 -0.72 19.42 2.48
CA TYR A 550 -0.95 18.90 1.13
C TYR A 550 -0.65 19.94 0.04
N LEU A 551 -1.08 21.20 0.22
CA LEU A 551 -0.77 22.26 -0.74
C LEU A 551 0.72 22.54 -0.88
N LYS A 552 1.45 22.52 0.24
CA LYS A 552 2.92 22.62 0.22
C LYS A 552 3.54 21.47 -0.57
N LEU A 553 3.02 20.25 -0.39
CA LEU A 553 3.48 19.08 -1.15
C LEU A 553 3.24 19.23 -2.66
N LEU A 554 2.05 19.72 -3.06
CA LEU A 554 1.73 19.99 -4.46
C LEU A 554 2.64 21.07 -5.07
N HIS A 555 2.91 22.13 -4.33
CA HIS A 555 3.81 23.21 -4.77
C HIS A 555 5.25 22.69 -4.97
N ARG A 556 5.74 21.88 -4.04
CA ARG A 556 7.09 21.27 -4.15
C ARG A 556 7.18 20.25 -5.27
N PHE A 557 6.12 19.48 -5.53
CA PHE A 557 6.08 18.61 -6.71
C PHE A 557 6.31 19.43 -7.98
N LEU A 558 5.61 20.57 -8.12
CA LEU A 558 5.74 21.44 -9.28
C LEU A 558 7.18 21.99 -9.42
N ASN A 559 7.77 22.46 -8.33
CA ASN A 559 9.14 23.01 -8.35
C ASN A 559 10.21 21.95 -8.65
N ASN A 560 10.16 20.80 -7.98
CA ASN A 560 11.25 19.81 -8.01
C ASN A 560 11.10 18.81 -9.16
N GLN A 561 9.87 18.55 -9.61
CA GLN A 561 9.57 17.55 -10.61
C GLN A 561 8.96 18.12 -11.89
N GLY A 562 8.74 19.44 -11.99
CA GLY A 562 8.15 20.09 -13.17
C GLY A 562 8.93 19.90 -14.49
N GLN A 563 10.21 19.54 -14.43
CA GLN A 563 11.05 19.26 -15.62
C GLN A 563 11.39 17.77 -15.79
N ALA A 564 10.75 16.88 -15.02
CA ALA A 564 11.09 15.45 -15.04
C ALA A 564 10.86 14.80 -16.42
N ALA A 565 9.81 15.20 -17.16
CA ALA A 565 9.55 14.68 -18.50
C ALA A 565 10.64 15.07 -19.51
N SER A 566 11.13 16.31 -19.50
CA SER A 566 12.23 16.72 -20.38
C SER A 566 13.54 16.00 -19.99
N ALA A 567 13.84 15.93 -18.70
CA ALA A 567 15.03 15.23 -18.22
C ALA A 567 15.01 13.73 -18.57
N LEU A 568 13.84 13.09 -18.53
CA LEU A 568 13.67 11.70 -18.94
C LEU A 568 13.90 11.53 -20.44
N VAL A 569 13.35 12.42 -21.27
CA VAL A 569 13.55 12.38 -22.73
C VAL A 569 15.03 12.55 -23.08
N ASP A 570 15.72 13.48 -22.42
CA ASP A 570 17.15 13.70 -22.62
C ASP A 570 17.98 12.49 -22.20
N ALA A 571 17.71 11.92 -21.01
CA ALA A 571 18.39 10.71 -20.54
C ALA A 571 18.18 9.51 -21.47
N VAL A 572 16.98 9.36 -22.05
CA VAL A 572 16.69 8.29 -23.02
C VAL A 572 17.37 8.55 -24.37
N ASN A 573 17.42 9.80 -24.84
CA ASN A 573 18.12 10.16 -26.09
C ASN A 573 19.63 9.97 -25.99
N ASP A 574 20.21 10.21 -24.81
CA ASP A 574 21.64 10.06 -24.52
C ASP A 574 22.04 8.61 -24.13
N ASP A 575 21.08 7.67 -24.15
CA ASP A 575 21.24 6.25 -23.75
C ASP A 575 21.67 6.07 -22.27
N ASP A 576 21.44 7.07 -21.42
CA ASP A 576 21.68 7.03 -19.98
C ASP A 576 20.47 6.40 -19.23
N MET A 577 20.36 5.08 -19.39
CA MET A 577 19.28 4.29 -18.79
C MET A 577 19.33 4.27 -17.25
N VAL A 578 20.49 4.53 -16.65
CA VAL A 578 20.63 4.61 -15.18
C VAL A 578 19.90 5.85 -14.68
N THR A 579 20.15 7.00 -15.30
CA THR A 579 19.45 8.25 -14.96
C THR A 579 17.96 8.17 -15.32
N ALA A 580 17.61 7.58 -16.46
CA ALA A 580 16.21 7.39 -16.86
C ALA A 580 15.44 6.49 -15.86
N HIS A 581 16.06 5.39 -15.40
CA HIS A 581 15.47 4.53 -14.37
C HIS A 581 15.28 5.28 -13.06
N ARG A 582 16.26 6.08 -12.63
CA ARG A 582 16.18 6.88 -11.42
C ARG A 582 15.05 7.89 -11.47
N ILE A 583 14.87 8.58 -12.60
CA ILE A 583 13.76 9.53 -12.82
C ILE A 583 12.41 8.81 -12.75
N ALA A 584 12.27 7.67 -13.43
CA ALA A 584 11.05 6.87 -13.41
C ALA A 584 10.71 6.34 -12.00
N HIS A 585 11.72 5.81 -11.29
CA HIS A 585 11.56 5.29 -9.94
C HIS A 585 11.24 6.39 -8.92
N THR A 586 11.88 7.55 -9.05
CA THR A 586 11.55 8.74 -8.24
C THR A 586 10.11 9.16 -8.49
N MET A 587 9.74 9.34 -9.77
CA MET A 587 8.40 9.79 -10.14
C MET A 587 7.32 8.82 -9.67
N LYS A 588 7.57 7.50 -9.66
CA LYS A 588 6.65 6.51 -9.07
C LYS A 588 6.30 6.83 -7.62
N SER A 589 7.29 7.15 -6.79
CA SER A 589 7.09 7.46 -5.37
C SER A 589 6.40 8.81 -5.18
N VAL A 590 6.88 9.81 -5.91
CA VAL A 590 6.45 11.21 -5.76
C VAL A 590 5.03 11.41 -6.31
N ALA A 591 4.71 10.83 -7.47
CA ALA A 591 3.35 10.84 -8.04
C ALA A 591 2.35 10.09 -7.14
N GLY A 592 2.76 8.98 -6.54
CA GLY A 592 1.92 8.24 -5.58
C GLY A 592 1.62 9.04 -4.31
N SER A 593 2.55 9.89 -3.87
CA SER A 593 2.40 10.70 -2.65
C SER A 593 1.43 11.87 -2.84
N ILE A 594 1.34 12.42 -4.06
CA ILE A 594 0.37 13.48 -4.38
C ILE A 594 -0.99 12.94 -4.86
N GLY A 595 -1.12 11.64 -5.10
CA GLY A 595 -2.34 11.03 -5.64
C GLY A 595 -2.46 11.12 -7.18
N ALA A 596 -1.36 11.36 -7.89
CA ALA A 596 -1.32 11.35 -9.35
C ALA A 596 -1.20 9.91 -9.90
N VAL A 597 -2.32 9.19 -9.87
CA VAL A 597 -2.37 7.73 -10.13
C VAL A 597 -1.89 7.38 -11.54
N GLY A 598 -2.34 8.10 -12.57
CA GLY A 598 -1.92 7.84 -13.96
C GLY A 598 -0.42 8.01 -14.16
N LEU A 599 0.15 9.09 -13.60
CA LEU A 599 1.59 9.33 -13.62
C LEU A 599 2.36 8.26 -12.82
N GLN A 600 1.83 7.81 -11.68
CA GLN A 600 2.43 6.74 -10.88
C GLN A 600 2.46 5.40 -11.64
N GLU A 601 1.37 5.02 -12.31
CA GLU A 601 1.27 3.79 -13.08
C GLU A 601 2.25 3.76 -14.25
N VAL A 602 2.30 4.85 -15.02
CA VAL A 602 3.23 4.97 -16.14
C VAL A 602 4.67 4.99 -15.65
N SER A 603 4.96 5.68 -14.54
CA SER A 603 6.30 5.69 -13.92
C SER A 603 6.71 4.32 -13.41
N THR A 604 5.76 3.54 -12.87
CA THR A 604 5.99 2.16 -12.43
C THR A 604 6.37 1.27 -13.61
N ARG A 605 5.58 1.30 -14.68
CA ARG A 605 5.86 0.53 -15.90
C ARG A 605 7.16 0.97 -16.56
N LEU A 606 7.44 2.27 -16.58
CA LEU A 606 8.67 2.82 -17.14
C LEU A 606 9.89 2.37 -16.32
N SER A 607 9.81 2.40 -14.98
CA SER A 607 10.87 1.88 -14.09
C SER A 607 11.05 0.37 -14.27
N GLU A 608 9.97 -0.41 -14.40
CA GLU A 608 10.05 -1.85 -14.67
C GLU A 608 10.67 -2.16 -16.03
N VAL A 609 10.29 -1.44 -17.09
CA VAL A 609 10.83 -1.62 -18.45
C VAL A 609 12.31 -1.25 -18.51
N ILE A 610 12.71 -0.11 -17.93
CA ILE A 610 14.11 0.31 -17.90
C ILE A 610 14.93 -0.61 -16.97
N GLY A 611 14.40 -0.94 -15.78
CA GLY A 611 15.05 -1.77 -14.76
C GLY A 611 15.17 -3.25 -15.15
N SER A 612 14.30 -3.73 -16.04
CA SER A 612 14.41 -5.08 -16.64
C SER A 612 15.58 -5.22 -17.61
N GLY A 613 16.22 -4.11 -18.02
CA GLY A 613 17.32 -4.04 -18.98
C GLY A 613 16.94 -4.46 -20.41
N GLN A 614 15.69 -4.82 -20.66
CA GLN A 614 15.18 -5.27 -21.95
C GLN A 614 14.31 -4.19 -22.58
N VAL A 615 14.97 -3.11 -23.00
CA VAL A 615 14.31 -1.94 -23.59
C VAL A 615 13.89 -2.24 -25.04
N ASP A 616 12.64 -2.64 -25.25
CA ASP A 616 12.01 -2.50 -26.57
C ASP A 616 11.89 -1.00 -26.85
N GLN A 617 12.57 -0.51 -27.89
CA GLN A 617 12.62 0.93 -28.19
C GLN A 617 11.26 1.49 -28.63
N ASP A 618 10.39 0.67 -29.21
CA ASP A 618 9.04 1.09 -29.57
C ASP A 618 8.15 1.18 -28.33
N GLU A 619 8.31 0.25 -27.38
CA GLU A 619 7.61 0.27 -26.09
C GLU A 619 8.13 1.40 -25.19
N LEU A 620 9.45 1.55 -25.03
CA LEU A 620 10.06 2.63 -24.28
C LEU A 620 9.68 3.99 -24.87
N GLY A 621 9.76 4.14 -26.20
CA GLY A 621 9.34 5.37 -26.86
C GLY A 621 7.85 5.67 -26.63
N THR A 622 7.01 4.64 -26.50
CA THR A 622 5.60 4.80 -26.17
C THR A 622 5.41 5.20 -24.71
N LEU A 623 6.10 4.54 -23.78
CA LEU A 623 6.03 4.84 -22.34
C LEU A 623 6.62 6.21 -21.99
N VAL A 624 7.70 6.64 -22.64
CA VAL A 624 8.27 7.99 -22.47
C VAL A 624 7.28 9.06 -22.98
N ARG A 625 6.60 8.80 -24.10
CA ARG A 625 5.52 9.70 -24.58
C ARG A 625 4.34 9.73 -23.62
N SER A 626 3.89 8.57 -23.15
CA SER A 626 2.81 8.48 -22.14
C SER A 626 3.20 9.18 -20.84
N PHE A 627 4.44 8.99 -20.38
CA PHE A 627 4.97 9.68 -19.20
C PHE A 627 4.93 11.19 -19.41
N GLY A 628 5.39 11.68 -20.56
CA GLY A 628 5.36 13.10 -20.88
C GLY A 628 3.95 13.68 -20.92
N VAL A 629 2.97 12.93 -21.42
CA VAL A 629 1.56 13.36 -21.44
C VAL A 629 0.99 13.43 -20.02
N GLU A 630 1.09 12.35 -19.25
CA GLU A 630 0.57 12.30 -17.86
C GLU A 630 1.26 13.35 -16.98
N HIS A 631 2.59 13.48 -17.11
CA HIS A 631 3.38 14.46 -16.38
C HIS A 631 2.97 15.90 -16.72
N GLN A 632 2.85 16.22 -18.01
CA GLN A 632 2.43 17.55 -18.44
C GLN A 632 1.01 17.88 -17.98
N THR A 633 0.10 16.92 -17.98
CA THR A 633 -1.27 17.16 -17.51
C THR A 633 -1.29 17.49 -16.02
N VAL A 634 -0.59 16.71 -15.19
CA VAL A 634 -0.44 16.98 -13.74
C VAL A 634 0.23 18.33 -13.50
N VAL A 635 1.31 18.64 -14.21
CA VAL A 635 2.00 19.93 -14.11
C VAL A 635 1.07 21.09 -14.49
N THR A 636 0.32 20.97 -15.58
CA THR A 636 -0.58 22.04 -16.05
C THR A 636 -1.72 22.30 -15.06
N GLU A 637 -2.26 21.25 -14.43
CA GLU A 637 -3.27 21.41 -13.38
C GLU A 637 -2.69 22.10 -12.13
N LEU A 638 -1.46 21.78 -11.75
CA LEU A 638 -0.78 22.42 -10.63
C LEU A 638 -0.38 23.87 -10.93
N GLU A 639 0.13 24.14 -12.14
CA GLU A 639 0.39 25.50 -12.61
C GLU A 639 -0.91 26.32 -12.59
N SER A 640 -2.03 25.76 -13.06
CA SER A 640 -3.33 26.44 -12.99
C SER A 640 -3.81 26.71 -11.57
N LEU A 641 -3.48 25.85 -10.59
CA LEU A 641 -3.80 26.07 -9.18
C LEU A 641 -2.99 27.25 -8.63
N PHE A 642 -1.68 27.26 -8.86
CA PHE A 642 -0.79 28.26 -8.30
C PHE A 642 -0.82 29.60 -9.07
N ASP A 643 -1.09 29.59 -10.37
CA ASP A 643 -1.33 30.78 -11.19
C ASP A 643 -2.69 31.43 -10.86
N ALA A 644 -3.72 30.64 -10.53
CA ALA A 644 -5.01 31.16 -10.05
C ALA A 644 -4.89 31.81 -8.66
N ALA A 645 -4.04 31.26 -7.79
CA ALA A 645 -3.71 31.88 -6.50
C ALA A 645 -2.87 33.17 -6.66
N ASP A 646 -2.01 33.22 -7.67
CA ASP A 646 -1.18 34.39 -8.01
C ASP A 646 -1.95 35.54 -8.69
N THR A 647 -3.11 35.25 -9.32
CA THR A 647 -3.94 36.26 -9.99
C THR A 647 -4.96 36.97 -9.08
N GLU A 648 -5.17 36.48 -7.85
CA GLU A 648 -6.01 37.15 -6.85
C GLU A 648 -5.26 38.13 -5.93
N HIS A 649 -3.93 38.25 -6.03
CA HIS A 649 -3.15 39.18 -5.22
C HIS A 649 -3.16 40.59 -5.86
N ASP A 650 -4.16 41.39 -5.49
CA ASP A 650 -4.16 42.83 -5.68
C ASP A 650 -2.92 43.43 -4.97
N THR A 651 -2.12 44.22 -5.69
CA THR A 651 -0.85 44.80 -5.21
C THR A 651 -1.00 45.45 -3.84
N THR A 652 -0.25 44.98 -2.83
CA THR A 652 -0.36 45.48 -1.46
C THR A 652 0.76 46.47 -1.09
N TYR A 653 1.93 46.39 -1.74
CA TYR A 653 3.09 47.22 -1.43
C TYR A 653 3.34 48.33 -2.46
N SER A 654 3.64 49.53 -1.96
CA SER A 654 4.17 50.65 -2.74
C SER A 654 5.66 50.46 -3.09
N ASP A 655 6.15 51.17 -4.11
CA ASP A 655 7.55 51.10 -4.54
C ASP A 655 8.56 51.40 -3.41
N ASP A 656 8.17 52.23 -2.43
CA ASP A 656 9.01 52.55 -1.28
C ASP A 656 9.00 51.43 -0.23
N GLU A 657 7.87 50.76 0.00
CA GLU A 657 7.77 49.59 0.89
C GLU A 657 8.52 48.38 0.33
N VAL A 658 8.47 48.16 -0.99
CA VAL A 658 9.27 47.14 -1.66
C VAL A 658 10.76 47.39 -1.41
N ARG A 659 11.23 48.63 -1.56
CA ARG A 659 12.65 48.95 -1.39
C ARG A 659 13.11 48.73 0.05
N GLU A 660 12.30 49.12 1.03
CA GLU A 660 12.61 48.92 2.45
C GLU A 660 12.66 47.44 2.83
N ARG A 661 11.71 46.64 2.32
CA ARG A 661 11.66 45.20 2.56
C ARG A 661 12.77 44.43 1.83
N LEU A 662 13.12 44.84 0.61
CA LEU A 662 14.26 44.28 -0.12
C LEU A 662 15.58 44.60 0.59
N ASP A 663 15.74 45.80 1.13
CA ASP A 663 16.93 46.18 1.90
C ASP A 663 17.05 45.34 3.19
N SER A 664 15.94 45.11 3.89
CA SER A 664 15.89 44.23 5.05
C SER A 664 16.21 42.77 4.70
N LEU A 665 15.69 42.27 3.57
CA LEU A 665 15.96 40.92 3.09
C LEU A 665 17.44 40.74 2.74
N LEU A 666 18.06 41.72 2.07
CA LEU A 666 19.49 41.70 1.75
C LEU A 666 20.36 41.71 3.02
N GLU A 667 19.94 42.40 4.08
CA GLU A 667 20.62 42.37 5.38
C GLU A 667 20.52 41.00 6.04
N LEU A 668 19.34 40.38 6.06
CA LEU A 668 19.12 39.03 6.59
C LEU A 668 19.95 37.97 5.83
N LEU A 669 19.95 38.05 4.49
CA LEU A 669 20.77 37.18 3.63
C LEU A 669 22.27 37.33 3.90
N SER A 670 22.74 38.57 4.09
CA SER A 670 24.16 38.82 4.40
C SER A 670 24.61 38.28 5.76
N ASN A 671 23.66 38.04 6.67
CA ASN A 671 23.88 37.51 8.00
C ASN A 671 23.59 36.01 8.11
N PHE A 672 23.26 35.34 6.99
CA PHE A 672 22.84 33.93 6.97
C PHE A 672 21.66 33.65 7.93
N ASP A 673 20.76 34.63 8.08
CA ASP A 673 19.61 34.53 8.97
C ASP A 673 18.47 33.78 8.25
N THR A 674 17.95 32.73 8.88
CA THR A 674 16.85 31.90 8.34
C THR A 674 15.55 32.69 8.21
N ALA A 675 15.41 33.82 8.92
CA ALA A 675 14.29 34.75 8.72
C ALA A 675 14.28 35.40 7.31
N ALA A 676 15.35 35.24 6.52
CA ALA A 676 15.37 35.66 5.13
C ALA A 676 14.34 34.91 4.27
N GLU A 677 13.99 33.66 4.58
CA GLU A 677 12.97 32.90 3.85
C GLU A 677 11.59 33.53 4.03
N ASP A 678 11.21 33.82 5.29
CA ASP A 678 9.95 34.50 5.61
C ASP A 678 9.88 35.90 4.98
N GLY A 679 10.98 36.65 5.02
CA GLY A 679 11.08 37.97 4.40
C GLY A 679 10.99 37.93 2.87
N LEU A 680 11.51 36.87 2.25
CA LEU A 680 11.40 36.67 0.81
C LEU A 680 9.98 36.29 0.41
N ASP A 681 9.32 35.41 1.15
CA ASP A 681 7.94 34.98 0.86
C ASP A 681 6.93 36.11 1.06
N ASP A 682 7.11 36.94 2.09
CA ASP A 682 6.31 38.15 2.29
C ASP A 682 6.52 39.16 1.15
N LEU A 683 7.77 39.38 0.71
CA LEU A 683 8.03 40.28 -0.41
C LEU A 683 7.53 39.71 -1.76
N TYR A 684 7.62 38.39 -1.96
CA TYR A 684 7.19 37.71 -3.18
C TYR A 684 5.66 37.71 -3.35
N SER A 685 4.92 37.55 -2.24
CA SER A 685 3.45 37.54 -2.23
C SER A 685 2.84 38.93 -2.41
N GLY A 686 3.50 39.99 -1.95
CA GLY A 686 2.99 41.36 -2.06
C GLY A 686 3.37 42.13 -3.34
N MET A 687 4.09 41.51 -4.28
CA MET A 687 4.57 42.17 -5.50
C MET A 687 3.89 41.68 -6.79
N PRO A 688 3.61 42.57 -7.77
CA PRO A 688 3.08 42.18 -9.07
C PRO A 688 4.14 41.46 -9.93
N HIS A 689 3.68 40.72 -10.94
CA HIS A 689 4.58 40.12 -11.94
C HIS A 689 5.47 41.19 -12.59
N GLY A 690 6.78 40.98 -12.52
CA GLY A 690 7.78 41.90 -13.04
C GLY A 690 9.20 41.37 -12.84
N PRO A 691 10.21 42.10 -13.35
CA PRO A 691 11.61 41.63 -13.35
C PRO A 691 12.14 41.32 -11.94
N LEU A 692 11.71 42.08 -10.93
CA LEU A 692 12.12 41.88 -9.54
C LEU A 692 11.46 40.63 -8.93
N ARG A 693 10.22 40.29 -9.30
CA ARG A 693 9.52 39.08 -8.82
C ARG A 693 10.18 37.81 -9.37
N GLU A 694 10.66 37.83 -10.61
CA GLU A 694 11.46 36.73 -11.18
C GLU A 694 12.79 36.56 -10.45
N ARG A 695 13.44 37.67 -10.06
CA ARG A 695 14.67 37.64 -9.24
C ARG A 695 14.42 37.13 -7.83
N LEU A 696 13.28 37.47 -7.23
CA LEU A 696 12.86 36.91 -5.93
C LEU A 696 12.59 35.41 -6.03
N ARG A 697 11.97 34.94 -7.12
CA ARG A 697 11.79 33.50 -7.38
C ARG A 697 13.13 32.79 -7.55
N GLU A 698 14.04 33.38 -8.31
CA GLU A 698 15.40 32.85 -8.51
C GLU A 698 16.14 32.77 -7.16
N ALA A 699 16.10 33.83 -6.36
CA ALA A 699 16.71 33.85 -5.02
C ALA A 699 16.06 32.85 -4.04
N LYS A 700 14.75 32.61 -4.15
CA LYS A 700 14.04 31.57 -3.38
C LYS A 700 14.64 30.19 -3.63
N SER A 701 14.89 29.85 -4.90
CA SER A 701 15.50 28.56 -5.27
C SER A 701 16.93 28.37 -4.74
N PHE A 702 17.64 29.47 -4.44
CA PHE A 702 18.95 29.45 -3.81
C PHE A 702 18.83 29.28 -2.29
N LEU A 703 17.86 29.96 -1.65
CA LEU A 703 17.60 29.80 -0.22
C LEU A 703 17.10 28.40 0.14
N GLU A 704 16.25 27.79 -0.68
CA GLU A 704 15.79 26.41 -0.51
C GLU A 704 16.96 25.39 -0.50
N ARG A 705 18.11 25.77 -1.07
CA ARG A 705 19.36 24.98 -1.07
C ARG A 705 20.39 25.48 -0.04
N TYR A 706 20.01 26.37 0.87
CA TYR A 706 20.88 27.04 1.84
C TYR A 706 22.04 27.82 1.20
N GLU A 707 21.91 28.23 -0.08
CA GLU A 707 22.90 28.99 -0.84
C GLU A 707 22.68 30.51 -0.65
N PHE A 708 22.81 30.99 0.59
CA PHE A 708 22.54 32.39 0.97
C PHE A 708 23.37 33.41 0.18
N ASP A 709 24.63 33.09 -0.13
CA ASP A 709 25.53 33.97 -0.90
C ASP A 709 25.06 34.15 -2.35
N ASP A 710 24.51 33.11 -2.97
CA ASP A 710 24.00 33.15 -4.34
C ASP A 710 22.63 33.85 -4.39
N ALA A 711 21.77 33.59 -3.39
CA ALA A 711 20.52 34.32 -3.20
C ALA A 711 20.76 35.83 -3.01
N LEU A 712 21.74 36.19 -2.17
CA LEU A 712 22.15 37.57 -1.94
C LEU A 712 22.62 38.24 -3.23
N LYS A 713 23.42 37.55 -4.03
CA LYS A 713 23.97 38.07 -5.28
C LYS A 713 22.88 38.33 -6.33
N VAL A 714 21.92 37.41 -6.47
CA VAL A 714 20.78 37.55 -7.38
C VAL A 714 19.93 38.77 -7.03
N LEU A 715 19.69 39.01 -5.73
CA LEU A 715 18.90 40.15 -5.28
C LEU A 715 19.66 41.48 -5.27
N GLN A 716 20.98 41.46 -5.06
CA GLN A 716 21.83 42.65 -5.21
C GLN A 716 21.87 43.15 -6.65
N ASP A 717 21.87 42.24 -7.63
CA ASP A 717 21.79 42.58 -9.06
C ASP A 717 20.40 43.12 -9.47
N ALA A 718 19.38 42.85 -8.66
CA ALA A 718 17.99 43.25 -8.89
C ALA A 718 17.59 44.57 -8.19
N ARG A 719 18.30 44.94 -7.13
CA ARG A 719 18.17 46.22 -6.39
C ARG A 719 18.68 47.40 -7.23
#